data_AF-A0A815CL87-F1
#
_entry.id   AF-A0A815CL87-F1
#
_cell.length_a   1.000
_cell.length_b   1.000
_cell.length_c   1.000
_cell.angle_alpha   90.00
_cell.angle_beta   90.00
_cell.angle_gamma   90.00
#
_symmetry.space_group_name_H-M   'P 1'
#
loop_
_entity.id
_entity.type
_entity.pdbx_description
1 polymer ?
#
loop_
_entity_poly.entity_id
_entity_poly.type
_entity_poly.pdbx_seq_one_letter_code
_entity_poly.pdbx_strand_id
1 'polypeptide(L)'
;MATINNSSTSLEPIALIGMSCEFAGDIHSPNDLWHALKESRDVGSTTPIDRFDLESFTAHMLNMDNSGQFRQKLLRAGYFMSNQQWDMFEPSFFDLSDAEAGSVDPCHRLLMLKFVHLLDDAGYSVEKINGTKTSVHIGQFSTDHALATSRMRPEHRSRFHGPNSLLYNASTRLSYHFNLHGPNVSLDVACSSSLEALHMAVQCLRTNEADMAVCGGVNGIFTPENFLFSSLIGAQSPDGRSRSFSADANGYAKGDGLGLLLLKRLSDAERDGDRIYCVIRDVLSGHDGNEDKLNFVVPSAAGQGRLLANIYSRNNFDTRKILFVEAHGTGTPVGDPIEANCLGRFFNRSNLDPPLLLGSIKSNLGHTEGAAGVASLIKVAMCMYHRGITANMQFTSLNPKIDAQKYNLHIVQNFIPFPTLPNNEKIAIGVNSFGMGGTTTHAIIEEYQPNKISITNGHINGYHIKSKQYFTFIFSTKSRQTLNDQLIEFKRWLDTKPINNIDDDDDDQAFLQRISQQLLLKRTISYTHSAIFVFVNRQQLQDQINAFLTEQTSPGLSIISRPTKALSQKICFVFSGQGPQWWAMGRQLYESEPLFNKWINLIDKEMTKINNGEWRLLEELIEKKNEQESRINDTNIAQPTLFTIQVALTVSLISWKIDPSSIISHSAGDQAAAFVAGRLSLEEAIRMLAVSMSEEEIENKLLKGIEHLACIAFVNSPRSVTISSDEIQQILSISYPNVFEARLHKAANVFLEISSHLVLVKSIRECYELTNQQQSSPLILPTLKRKENEQITLLSSLAQLTTSSHVWQQYFHTRQILPMKNHKEYFDTNRIPTHPLLGIRQLVDQTSATWKSLININLSQHIYLKDYKSQDLILFPAVAYLELATAACQQLLP
;
A
#
# COMPACT_ATOMS: atom_id res chain seq x y z
N MET A 1 -8.38 -42.18 -12.15
CA MET A 1 -7.11 -42.12 -12.90
C MET A 1 -7.23 -41.01 -13.92
N ALA A 2 -6.77 -39.82 -13.55
CA ALA A 2 -6.73 -38.67 -14.44
C ALA A 2 -5.46 -38.78 -15.30
N THR A 3 -5.63 -38.67 -16.61
CA THR A 3 -4.55 -38.59 -17.61
C THR A 3 -3.61 -37.44 -17.26
N ILE A 4 -2.40 -37.79 -16.83
CA ILE A 4 -1.27 -36.88 -16.70
C ILE A 4 -0.86 -36.52 -18.13
N ASN A 5 -1.27 -35.34 -18.58
CA ASN A 5 -0.67 -34.71 -19.74
C ASN A 5 0.79 -34.40 -19.37
N ASN A 6 1.72 -35.14 -19.97
CA ASN A 6 3.14 -34.79 -20.02
C ASN A 6 3.30 -33.50 -20.84
N SER A 7 2.99 -32.35 -20.25
CA SER A 7 3.60 -31.09 -20.66
C SER A 7 5.00 -31.04 -20.04
N SER A 8 6.02 -30.76 -20.83
CA SER A 8 7.35 -30.41 -20.36
C SER A 8 7.23 -29.42 -19.19
N THR A 9 7.67 -29.78 -17.99
CA THR A 9 7.50 -28.99 -16.76
C THR A 9 8.34 -27.71 -16.84
N SER A 10 7.83 -26.69 -17.52
CA SER A 10 8.40 -25.34 -17.53
C SER A 10 8.33 -24.77 -16.11
N LEU A 11 9.42 -24.18 -15.62
CA LEU A 11 9.45 -23.52 -14.32
C LEU A 11 8.31 -22.51 -14.21
N GLU A 12 7.63 -22.51 -13.06
CA GLU A 12 6.56 -21.54 -12.82
C GLU A 12 7.12 -20.11 -12.84
N PRO A 13 6.57 -19.22 -13.69
CA PRO A 13 6.99 -17.83 -13.75
C PRO A 13 6.51 -17.05 -12.52
N ILE A 14 7.28 -16.07 -12.09
CA ILE A 14 6.97 -15.24 -10.92
C ILE A 14 6.56 -13.85 -11.39
N ALA A 15 5.42 -13.35 -10.92
CA ALA A 15 4.93 -12.01 -11.19
C ALA A 15 5.48 -11.00 -10.17
N LEU A 16 5.97 -9.86 -10.67
CA LEU A 16 6.22 -8.68 -9.85
C LEU A 16 4.92 -7.88 -9.73
N ILE A 17 4.32 -7.86 -8.54
CA ILE A 17 3.00 -7.27 -8.32
C ILE A 17 3.03 -5.90 -7.63
N GLY A 18 4.12 -5.57 -6.95
CA GLY A 18 4.32 -4.27 -6.30
C GLY A 18 5.79 -3.94 -6.14
N MET A 19 6.10 -2.65 -6.07
CA MET A 19 7.44 -2.13 -5.80
C MET A 19 7.43 -0.82 -5.00
N SER A 20 8.43 -0.63 -4.15
CA SER A 20 8.68 0.63 -3.45
C SER A 20 10.18 0.93 -3.39
N CYS A 21 10.56 2.20 -3.32
CA CYS A 21 11.96 2.59 -3.20
C CYS A 21 12.16 3.94 -2.49
N GLU A 22 13.41 4.18 -2.12
CA GLU A 22 13.95 5.46 -1.65
C GLU A 22 15.39 5.57 -2.18
N PHE A 23 15.72 6.64 -2.91
CA PHE A 23 17.06 6.87 -3.45
C PHE A 23 17.47 8.34 -3.32
N ALA A 24 18.76 8.61 -3.52
CA ALA A 24 19.30 9.97 -3.56
C ALA A 24 18.60 10.84 -4.62
N GLY A 25 18.55 12.16 -4.36
CA GLY A 25 17.93 13.14 -5.26
C GLY A 25 16.40 13.23 -5.15
N ASP A 26 15.86 13.10 -3.93
CA ASP A 26 14.42 13.20 -3.63
C ASP A 26 13.56 12.19 -4.41
N ILE A 27 14.10 10.97 -4.58
CA ILE A 27 13.42 9.87 -5.26
C ILE A 27 12.75 9.01 -4.18
N HIS A 28 11.44 9.18 -4.00
CA HIS A 28 10.66 8.51 -2.96
C HIS A 28 9.78 7.36 -3.50
N SER A 29 9.76 7.16 -4.82
CA SER A 29 8.90 6.19 -5.50
C SER A 29 9.49 5.67 -6.82
N PRO A 30 9.04 4.50 -7.30
CA PRO A 30 9.40 4.01 -8.64
C PRO A 30 9.05 5.00 -9.76
N ASN A 31 7.97 5.77 -9.59
CA ASN A 31 7.59 6.80 -10.55
C ASN A 31 8.55 8.01 -10.53
N ASP A 32 8.96 8.48 -9.34
CA ASP A 32 10.00 9.52 -9.23
C ASP A 32 11.32 9.05 -9.84
N LEU A 33 11.68 7.77 -9.63
CA LEU A 33 12.85 7.16 -10.24
C LEU A 33 12.73 7.20 -11.77
N TRP A 34 11.61 6.75 -12.32
CA TRP A 34 11.38 6.78 -13.76
C TRP A 34 11.52 8.18 -14.36
N HIS A 35 10.93 9.20 -13.72
CA HIS A 35 11.09 10.60 -14.15
C HIS A 35 12.56 11.03 -14.13
N ALA A 36 13.28 10.76 -13.04
CA ALA A 36 14.70 11.09 -12.92
C ALA A 36 15.56 10.39 -13.98
N LEU A 37 15.29 9.12 -14.28
CA LEU A 37 15.99 8.34 -15.31
C LEU A 37 15.68 8.85 -16.72
N LYS A 38 14.41 9.17 -17.00
CA LYS A 38 13.97 9.68 -18.31
C LYS A 38 14.56 11.06 -18.59
N GLU A 39 14.63 11.90 -17.59
CA GLU A 39 15.24 13.25 -17.66
C GLU A 39 16.75 13.23 -17.60
N SER A 40 17.37 12.07 -17.35
CA SER A 40 18.83 11.96 -17.24
C SER A 40 19.39 12.91 -16.18
N ARG A 41 18.71 13.00 -15.02
CA ARG A 41 19.08 13.90 -13.92
C ARG A 41 20.31 13.37 -13.17
N ASP A 42 21.34 14.20 -12.99
CA ASP A 42 22.45 13.88 -12.08
C ASP A 42 22.01 14.18 -10.63
N VAL A 43 21.82 13.12 -9.85
CA VAL A 43 21.39 13.20 -8.45
C VAL A 43 22.55 13.03 -7.45
N GLY A 44 23.79 12.97 -7.94
CA GLY A 44 24.96 12.86 -7.07
C GLY A 44 25.31 14.19 -6.39
N SER A 45 25.73 14.12 -5.13
CA SER A 45 26.00 15.27 -4.27
C SER A 45 27.35 15.13 -3.55
N THR A 46 27.79 16.19 -2.87
CA THR A 46 28.90 16.08 -1.92
C THR A 46 28.47 15.37 -0.65
N THR A 47 29.41 14.75 0.06
CA THR A 47 29.13 14.11 1.36
C THR A 47 28.47 15.10 2.34
N PRO A 48 27.28 14.79 2.89
CA PRO A 48 26.62 15.67 3.85
C PRO A 48 27.43 15.83 5.14
N ILE A 49 27.82 17.07 5.45
CA ILE A 49 28.68 17.37 6.61
C ILE A 49 28.01 17.05 7.95
N ASP A 50 26.69 17.11 7.98
CA ASP A 50 25.85 16.79 9.13
C ASP A 50 25.66 15.28 9.33
N ARG A 51 26.13 14.43 8.40
CA ARG A 51 26.14 12.97 8.57
C ARG A 51 27.41 12.46 9.22
N PHE A 52 28.57 12.85 8.69
CA PHE A 52 29.87 12.63 9.32
C PHE A 52 30.91 13.60 8.77
N ASP A 53 31.84 14.01 9.63
CA ASP A 53 32.96 14.87 9.24
C ASP A 53 34.05 14.05 8.54
N LEU A 54 33.90 13.94 7.22
CA LEU A 54 34.85 13.24 6.38
C LEU A 54 36.21 13.96 6.32
N GLU A 55 36.26 15.29 6.44
CA GLU A 55 37.51 16.04 6.36
C GLU A 55 38.42 15.74 7.56
N SER A 56 37.86 15.81 8.77
CA SER A 56 38.58 15.46 9.99
C SER A 56 39.01 14.00 9.99
N PHE A 57 38.14 13.09 9.54
CA PHE A 57 38.47 11.68 9.42
C PHE A 57 39.62 11.44 8.41
N THR A 58 39.58 12.11 7.26
CA THR A 58 40.64 12.01 6.25
C THR A 58 41.96 12.53 6.78
N ALA A 59 41.96 13.69 7.45
CA ALA A 59 43.16 14.25 8.05
C ALA A 59 43.75 13.31 9.11
N HIS A 60 42.90 12.70 9.95
CA HIS A 60 43.31 11.70 10.93
C HIS A 60 43.97 10.48 10.27
N MET A 61 43.34 9.92 9.25
CA MET A 61 43.86 8.76 8.52
C MET A 61 45.19 9.04 7.80
N LEU A 62 45.31 10.20 7.15
CA LEU A 62 46.55 10.62 6.50
C LEU A 62 47.70 10.79 7.50
N ASN A 63 47.41 11.30 8.70
CA ASN A 63 48.41 11.41 9.77
C ASN A 63 48.86 10.05 10.32
N MET A 64 48.01 9.02 10.21
CA MET A 64 48.33 7.65 10.63
C MET A 64 48.96 6.81 9.53
N ASP A 65 48.94 7.27 8.27
CA ASP A 65 49.47 6.51 7.13
C ASP A 65 50.98 6.69 6.96
N ASN A 66 51.74 5.91 7.72
CA ASN A 66 53.19 5.82 7.57
C ASN A 66 53.63 5.12 6.26
N SER A 67 52.70 4.45 5.55
CA SER A 67 52.99 3.64 4.37
C SER A 67 52.81 4.39 3.04
N GLY A 68 52.14 5.54 3.07
CA GLY A 68 51.76 6.30 1.88
C GLY A 68 50.80 5.53 0.97
N GLN A 69 50.05 4.56 1.49
CA GLN A 69 49.03 3.81 0.75
C GLN A 69 47.70 4.59 0.68
N PHE A 70 47.40 5.43 1.67
CA PHE A 70 46.30 6.40 1.67
C PHE A 70 46.66 7.65 0.83
N ARG A 71 47.15 7.45 -0.39
CA ARG A 71 47.51 8.55 -1.31
C ARG A 71 46.32 9.29 -1.92
N GLN A 72 45.10 8.82 -1.72
CA GLN A 72 43.88 9.49 -2.18
C GLN A 72 43.15 10.17 -1.02
N LYS A 73 42.74 11.43 -1.23
CA LYS A 73 41.77 12.09 -0.36
C LYS A 73 40.50 11.23 -0.35
N LEU A 74 40.05 10.80 0.84
CA LEU A 74 38.75 10.16 0.97
C LEU A 74 37.67 11.10 0.39
N LEU A 75 36.68 10.46 -0.22
CA LEU A 75 35.93 11.02 -1.33
C LEU A 75 34.91 12.09 -0.96
N ARG A 76 34.94 13.21 -1.67
CA ARG A 76 34.07 14.37 -1.43
C ARG A 76 32.67 14.28 -2.02
N ALA A 77 32.37 13.25 -2.83
CA ALA A 77 31.12 13.12 -3.56
C ALA A 77 30.65 11.67 -3.68
N GLY A 78 29.34 11.51 -3.80
CA GLY A 78 28.63 10.24 -3.92
C GLY A 78 27.14 10.51 -4.16
N TYR A 79 26.29 9.55 -3.80
CA TYR A 79 24.85 9.64 -4.00
C TYR A 79 24.16 9.49 -2.67
N PHE A 80 23.92 10.60 -1.98
CA PHE A 80 23.40 10.59 -0.62
C PHE A 80 21.93 10.97 -0.60
N MET A 81 21.13 10.20 0.13
CA MET A 81 19.80 10.62 0.54
C MET A 81 19.96 11.76 1.57
N SER A 82 18.98 12.64 1.70
CA SER A 82 19.02 13.69 2.72
C SER A 82 18.86 13.07 4.12
N ASN A 83 19.26 13.79 5.17
CA ASN A 83 19.01 13.34 6.54
C ASN A 83 17.51 13.29 6.86
N GLN A 84 16.71 14.15 6.23
CA GLN A 84 15.25 14.06 6.30
C GLN A 84 14.76 12.70 5.79
N GLN A 85 15.26 12.23 4.64
CA GLN A 85 14.86 10.92 4.10
C GLN A 85 15.13 9.76 5.08
N TRP A 86 16.22 9.82 5.85
CA TRP A 86 16.55 8.80 6.86
C TRP A 86 15.82 8.94 8.18
N ASP A 87 15.45 10.17 8.55
CA ASP A 87 14.77 10.48 9.81
C ASP A 87 13.24 10.33 9.69
N MET A 88 12.69 10.14 8.48
CA MET A 88 11.26 9.84 8.24
C MET A 88 10.86 8.48 8.84
N PHE A 89 10.39 8.51 10.08
CA PHE A 89 9.85 7.32 10.76
C PHE A 89 8.93 7.72 11.91
N GLU A 90 7.73 7.14 11.94
CA GLU A 90 6.75 7.36 13.01
C GLU A 90 6.71 6.14 13.95
N PRO A 91 7.34 6.19 15.14
CA PRO A 91 7.46 5.02 16.03
C PRO A 91 6.11 4.45 16.44
N SER A 92 5.12 5.32 16.71
CA SER A 92 3.77 4.92 17.11
C SER A 92 2.99 4.25 15.98
N PHE A 93 3.40 4.44 14.72
CA PHE A 93 2.85 3.68 13.61
C PHE A 93 3.16 2.19 13.80
N PHE A 94 4.38 1.90 14.25
CA PHE A 94 4.96 0.55 14.33
C PHE A 94 4.97 -0.07 15.75
N ASP A 95 4.20 0.49 16.68
CA ASP A 95 4.15 0.08 18.09
C ASP A 95 5.51 0.12 18.80
N LEU A 96 6.37 1.07 18.43
CA LEU A 96 7.68 1.30 19.04
C LEU A 96 7.64 2.51 19.97
N SER A 97 8.33 2.41 21.10
CA SER A 97 8.64 3.59 21.93
C SER A 97 9.76 4.43 21.29
N ASP A 98 9.79 5.73 21.55
CA ASP A 98 10.85 6.61 21.03
C ASP A 98 12.26 6.13 21.42
N ALA A 99 12.42 5.62 22.65
CA ALA A 99 13.68 5.09 23.14
C ALA A 99 14.13 3.82 22.40
N GLU A 100 13.18 2.96 21.98
CA GLU A 100 13.50 1.82 21.14
C GLU A 100 13.78 2.27 19.71
N ALA A 101 12.91 3.09 19.12
CA ALA A 101 13.03 3.56 17.74
C ALA A 101 14.35 4.28 17.49
N GLY A 102 14.82 5.10 18.44
CA GLY A 102 16.12 5.79 18.36
C GLY A 102 17.34 4.85 18.37
N SER A 103 17.17 3.58 18.71
CA SER A 103 18.22 2.55 18.64
C SER A 103 18.10 1.62 17.43
N VAL A 104 17.02 1.74 16.64
CA VAL A 104 16.82 0.95 15.43
C VAL A 104 17.64 1.53 14.29
N ASP A 105 18.41 0.66 13.64
CA ASP A 105 19.15 1.00 12.41
C ASP A 105 18.25 1.82 11.46
N PRO A 106 18.67 3.01 11.00
CA PRO A 106 17.91 3.81 10.06
C PRO A 106 17.50 3.02 8.79
N CYS A 107 18.31 2.07 8.33
CA CYS A 107 17.97 1.18 7.23
C CYS A 107 16.74 0.33 7.53
N HIS A 108 16.65 -0.23 8.75
CA HIS A 108 15.53 -1.06 9.18
C HIS A 108 14.25 -0.22 9.39
N ARG A 109 14.38 0.99 9.93
CA ARG A 109 13.25 1.94 10.05
C ARG A 109 12.66 2.27 8.68
N LEU A 110 13.53 2.60 7.72
CA LEU A 110 13.10 2.92 6.35
C LEU A 110 12.51 1.69 5.63
N LEU A 111 13.04 0.48 5.85
CA LEU A 111 12.43 -0.76 5.34
C LEU A 111 11.01 -0.94 5.85
N MET A 112 10.76 -0.72 7.13
CA MET A 112 9.42 -0.83 7.72
C MET A 112 8.44 0.17 7.09
N LEU A 113 8.84 1.43 6.91
CA LEU A 113 8.04 2.44 6.22
C LEU A 113 7.77 2.04 4.75
N LYS A 114 8.82 1.64 4.03
CA LYS A 114 8.72 1.31 2.60
C LYS A 114 7.99 0.01 2.33
N PHE A 115 7.87 -0.86 3.33
CA PHE A 115 6.98 -2.02 3.27
C PHE A 115 5.52 -1.61 3.19
N VAL A 116 5.07 -0.60 3.95
CA VAL A 116 3.69 -0.08 3.85
C VAL A 116 3.42 0.44 2.45
N HIS A 117 4.34 1.25 1.90
CA HIS A 117 4.24 1.72 0.51
C HIS A 117 4.27 0.60 -0.53
N LEU A 118 4.98 -0.49 -0.26
CA LEU A 118 4.99 -1.68 -1.12
C LEU A 118 3.62 -2.33 -1.17
N LEU A 119 2.96 -2.47 -0.02
CA LEU A 119 1.60 -3.02 0.07
C LEU A 119 0.61 -2.14 -0.69
N ASP A 120 0.70 -0.81 -0.52
CA ASP A 120 -0.14 0.13 -1.26
C ASP A 120 0.09 0.02 -2.77
N ASP A 121 1.34 -0.07 -3.24
CA ASP A 121 1.62 -0.23 -4.66
C ASP A 121 1.08 -1.58 -5.22
N ALA A 122 1.18 -2.65 -4.42
CA ALA A 122 0.66 -3.96 -4.78
C ALA A 122 -0.88 -4.09 -4.68
N GLY A 123 -1.53 -3.17 -3.96
CA GLY A 123 -2.96 -3.24 -3.67
C GLY A 123 -3.31 -4.25 -2.57
N TYR A 124 -2.45 -4.39 -1.56
CA TYR A 124 -2.69 -5.18 -0.36
C TYR A 124 -2.80 -4.25 0.84
N SER A 125 -3.67 -4.58 1.80
CA SER A 125 -3.74 -3.88 3.07
C SER A 125 -2.91 -4.60 4.14
N VAL A 126 -2.59 -3.90 5.23
CA VAL A 126 -1.91 -4.50 6.38
C VAL A 126 -2.73 -5.66 6.96
N GLU A 127 -4.06 -5.55 6.99
CA GLU A 127 -4.95 -6.61 7.45
C GLU A 127 -4.93 -7.83 6.54
N LYS A 128 -4.84 -7.62 5.22
CA LYS A 128 -4.86 -8.71 4.24
C LYS A 128 -3.58 -9.53 4.27
N ILE A 129 -2.44 -8.91 4.58
CA ILE A 129 -1.15 -9.62 4.65
C ILE A 129 -0.88 -10.22 6.05
N ASN A 130 -1.54 -9.72 7.08
CA ASN A 130 -1.41 -10.21 8.45
C ASN A 130 -1.73 -11.71 8.55
N GLY A 131 -0.80 -12.49 9.11
CA GLY A 131 -0.95 -13.93 9.33
C GLY A 131 -0.73 -14.78 8.07
N THR A 132 -0.32 -14.17 6.96
CA THR A 132 -0.09 -14.90 5.70
C THR A 132 1.26 -15.62 5.68
N LYS A 133 1.37 -16.64 4.82
CA LYS A 133 2.61 -17.35 4.52
C LYS A 133 3.49 -16.53 3.55
N THR A 134 3.78 -15.28 3.91
CA THR A 134 4.65 -14.39 3.14
C THR A 134 6.10 -14.55 3.58
N SER A 135 7.01 -14.85 2.65
CA SER A 135 8.46 -14.90 2.94
C SER A 135 9.10 -13.52 2.80
N VAL A 136 10.18 -13.24 3.54
CA VAL A 136 10.90 -11.96 3.51
C VAL A 136 12.40 -12.17 3.33
N HIS A 137 12.98 -11.60 2.28
CA HIS A 137 14.40 -11.74 1.92
C HIS A 137 15.04 -10.37 1.70
N ILE A 138 15.93 -9.94 2.59
CA ILE A 138 16.51 -8.58 2.54
C ILE A 138 18.03 -8.65 2.41
N GLY A 139 18.55 -8.05 1.33
CA GLY A 139 19.97 -7.84 1.13
C GLY A 139 20.46 -6.55 1.78
N GLN A 140 21.45 -6.63 2.66
CA GLN A 140 22.12 -5.44 3.21
C GLN A 140 23.60 -5.76 3.41
N PHE A 141 24.45 -4.91 2.84
CA PHE A 141 25.91 -5.03 2.89
C PHE A 141 26.51 -4.07 3.91
N SER A 142 25.96 -2.86 4.04
CA SER A 142 26.43 -1.87 5.01
C SER A 142 26.04 -2.26 6.45
N THR A 143 27.00 -2.26 7.37
CA THR A 143 26.78 -2.45 8.81
C THR A 143 27.17 -1.22 9.64
N ASP A 144 27.09 -0.03 9.02
CA ASP A 144 27.52 1.25 9.60
C ASP A 144 26.88 1.54 10.96
N HIS A 145 25.58 1.27 11.12
CA HIS A 145 24.90 1.50 12.38
C HIS A 145 25.36 0.54 13.49
N ALA A 146 25.64 -0.72 13.17
CA ALA A 146 26.24 -1.68 14.10
C ALA A 146 27.63 -1.22 14.54
N LEU A 147 28.44 -0.71 13.60
CA LEU A 147 29.76 -0.15 13.89
C LEU A 147 29.64 1.08 14.80
N ALA A 148 28.74 2.01 14.48
CA ALA A 148 28.47 3.19 15.31
C ALA A 148 28.03 2.80 16.74
N THR A 149 27.12 1.83 16.84
CA THR A 149 26.64 1.29 18.12
C THR A 149 27.78 0.64 18.92
N SER A 150 28.68 -0.09 18.27
CA SER A 150 29.84 -0.74 18.89
C SER A 150 30.88 0.24 19.46
N ARG A 151 30.84 1.51 19.03
CA ARG A 151 31.71 2.59 19.52
C ARG A 151 31.07 3.43 20.61
N MET A 152 29.76 3.32 20.82
CA MET A 152 29.10 4.01 21.92
C MET A 152 29.70 3.55 23.24
N ARG A 153 29.93 4.48 24.15
CA ARG A 153 30.39 4.15 25.50
C ARG A 153 29.32 3.31 26.23
N PRO A 154 29.70 2.36 27.10
CA PRO A 154 28.74 1.47 27.77
C PRO A 154 27.59 2.21 28.46
N GLU A 155 27.86 3.36 29.08
CA GLU A 155 26.88 4.20 29.78
C GLU A 155 25.83 4.84 28.85
N HIS A 156 26.08 4.93 27.55
CA HIS A 156 25.14 5.46 26.56
C HIS A 156 24.37 4.36 25.82
N ARG A 157 24.70 3.08 26.05
CA ARG A 157 24.00 1.96 25.41
C ARG A 157 22.76 1.57 26.23
N SER A 158 21.60 1.68 25.61
CA SER A 158 20.38 1.05 26.11
C SER A 158 20.36 -0.45 25.78
N ARG A 159 19.50 -1.21 26.47
CA ARG A 159 19.26 -2.64 26.17
C ARG A 159 18.77 -2.90 24.73
N PHE A 160 18.25 -1.88 24.05
CA PHE A 160 17.69 -1.99 22.70
C PHE A 160 18.78 -1.95 21.61
N HIS A 161 19.90 -1.28 21.84
CA HIS A 161 20.95 -1.06 20.83
C HIS A 161 21.56 -2.36 20.28
N GLY A 162 21.80 -3.34 21.15
CA GLY A 162 22.35 -4.64 20.76
C GLY A 162 21.52 -5.34 19.69
N PRO A 163 20.27 -5.76 19.99
CA PRO A 163 19.43 -6.40 18.99
C PRO A 163 19.18 -5.47 17.80
N ASN A 164 18.89 -4.19 18.03
CA ASN A 164 18.33 -3.31 17.00
C ASN A 164 19.30 -2.85 15.91
N SER A 165 20.60 -3.12 16.07
CA SER A 165 21.65 -2.72 15.13
C SER A 165 22.17 -3.86 14.24
N LEU A 166 21.78 -5.12 14.49
CA LEU A 166 22.33 -6.28 13.79
C LEU A 166 21.59 -6.61 12.49
N LEU A 167 22.33 -7.11 11.50
CA LEU A 167 21.86 -7.37 10.13
C LEU A 167 20.60 -8.25 10.03
N TYR A 168 20.48 -9.27 10.87
CA TYR A 168 19.32 -10.19 10.84
C TYR A 168 17.98 -9.46 11.03
N ASN A 169 17.99 -8.28 11.64
CA ASN A 169 16.78 -7.51 11.88
C ASN A 169 16.19 -6.83 10.65
N ALA A 170 16.94 -6.68 9.56
CA ALA A 170 16.44 -6.07 8.32
C ALA A 170 15.17 -6.78 7.80
N SER A 171 15.16 -8.11 7.80
CA SER A 171 13.98 -8.94 7.46
C SER A 171 13.08 -9.20 8.67
N THR A 172 13.68 -9.55 9.83
CA THR A 172 12.94 -10.02 11.01
C THR A 172 11.93 -8.99 11.52
N ARG A 173 12.26 -7.68 11.47
CA ARG A 173 11.33 -6.62 11.90
C ARG A 173 10.09 -6.53 11.01
N LEU A 174 10.22 -6.79 9.72
CA LEU A 174 9.09 -6.83 8.79
C LEU A 174 8.18 -8.02 9.14
N SER A 175 8.76 -9.21 9.26
CA SER A 175 7.99 -10.42 9.58
C SER A 175 7.31 -10.33 10.95
N TYR A 176 8.01 -9.81 11.95
CA TYR A 176 7.46 -9.62 13.30
C TYR A 176 6.32 -8.61 13.32
N HIS A 177 6.54 -7.41 12.76
CA HIS A 177 5.56 -6.33 12.86
C HIS A 177 4.30 -6.60 12.02
N PHE A 178 4.46 -7.13 10.81
CA PHE A 178 3.34 -7.41 9.90
C PHE A 178 2.79 -8.85 10.05
N ASN A 179 3.25 -9.60 11.05
CA ASN A 179 2.83 -10.96 11.36
C ASN A 179 2.93 -11.92 10.15
N LEU A 180 4.10 -12.00 9.53
CA LEU A 180 4.36 -12.83 8.36
C LEU A 180 5.01 -14.16 8.77
N HIS A 181 4.55 -15.26 8.16
CA HIS A 181 4.91 -16.61 8.61
C HIS A 181 5.69 -17.45 7.57
N GLY A 182 6.13 -16.85 6.47
CA GLY A 182 7.01 -17.53 5.50
C GLY A 182 8.49 -17.50 5.90
N PRO A 183 9.38 -18.15 5.12
CA PRO A 183 10.83 -18.05 5.30
C PRO A 183 11.32 -16.60 5.40
N ASN A 184 12.22 -16.33 6.35
CA ASN A 184 12.70 -14.98 6.63
C ASN A 184 14.22 -14.95 6.73
N VAL A 185 14.90 -14.18 5.87
CA VAL A 185 16.35 -14.10 5.82
C VAL A 185 16.83 -12.67 5.55
N SER A 186 17.79 -12.20 6.34
CA SER A 186 18.67 -11.10 5.94
C SER A 186 20.00 -11.68 5.49
N LEU A 187 20.55 -11.19 4.38
CA LEU A 187 21.78 -11.75 3.81
C LEU A 187 22.73 -10.67 3.33
N ASP A 188 24.01 -11.03 3.33
CA ASP A 188 25.11 -10.23 2.82
C ASP A 188 25.97 -11.09 1.89
N VAL A 189 25.86 -10.81 0.59
CA VAL A 189 26.76 -11.29 -0.45
C VAL A 189 27.30 -10.09 -1.24
N ALA A 190 27.66 -9.03 -0.52
CA ALA A 190 28.11 -7.75 -1.04
C ALA A 190 27.10 -7.14 -2.03
N CYS A 191 27.59 -6.66 -3.18
CA CYS A 191 26.79 -5.93 -4.18
C CYS A 191 25.66 -6.76 -4.83
N SER A 192 25.72 -8.09 -4.76
CA SER A 192 24.67 -8.99 -5.27
C SER A 192 23.52 -9.24 -4.28
N SER A 193 23.59 -8.72 -3.04
CA SER A 193 22.69 -9.11 -1.95
C SER A 193 21.20 -9.02 -2.28
N SER A 194 20.72 -7.90 -2.85
CA SER A 194 19.30 -7.79 -3.22
C SER A 194 18.87 -8.69 -4.38
N LEU A 195 19.79 -9.07 -5.28
CA LEU A 195 19.47 -9.98 -6.38
C LEU A 195 19.52 -11.45 -5.92
N GLU A 196 20.39 -11.77 -4.96
CA GLU A 196 20.36 -13.05 -4.24
C GLU A 196 19.07 -13.21 -3.43
N ALA A 197 18.63 -12.15 -2.76
CA ALA A 197 17.34 -12.12 -2.08
C ALA A 197 16.18 -12.40 -3.04
N LEU A 198 16.24 -11.88 -4.27
CA LEU A 198 15.28 -12.23 -5.32
C LEU A 198 15.36 -13.73 -5.67
N HIS A 199 16.56 -14.28 -5.86
CA HIS A 199 16.72 -15.71 -6.16
C HIS A 199 16.05 -16.58 -5.10
N MET A 200 16.31 -16.31 -3.82
CA MET A 200 15.71 -17.04 -2.69
C MET A 200 14.18 -16.89 -2.64
N ALA A 201 13.66 -15.68 -2.84
CA ALA A 201 12.22 -15.42 -2.91
C ALA A 201 11.53 -16.20 -4.03
N VAL A 202 12.14 -16.23 -5.23
CA VAL A 202 11.65 -17.01 -6.37
C VAL A 202 11.64 -18.51 -6.06
N GLN A 203 12.67 -19.04 -5.39
CA GLN A 203 12.67 -20.45 -4.98
C GLN A 203 11.58 -20.75 -3.94
N CYS A 204 11.38 -19.88 -2.94
CA CYS A 204 10.33 -20.06 -1.92
C CYS A 204 8.92 -20.13 -2.54
N LEU A 205 8.66 -19.29 -3.54
CA LEU A 205 7.38 -19.30 -4.26
C LEU A 205 7.21 -20.58 -5.09
N ARG A 206 8.25 -21.00 -5.82
CA ARG A 206 8.21 -22.20 -6.67
C ARG A 206 8.07 -23.50 -5.88
N THR A 207 8.64 -23.55 -4.68
CA THR A 207 8.55 -24.70 -3.77
C THR A 207 7.29 -24.68 -2.91
N ASN A 208 6.43 -23.65 -3.03
CA ASN A 208 5.26 -23.42 -2.20
C ASN A 208 5.59 -23.29 -0.69
N GLU A 209 6.82 -22.92 -0.34
CA GLU A 209 7.19 -22.50 1.01
C GLU A 209 6.58 -21.14 1.40
N ALA A 210 6.17 -20.35 0.40
CA ALA A 210 5.43 -19.11 0.59
C ALA A 210 4.39 -18.91 -0.53
N ASP A 211 3.34 -18.13 -0.25
CA ASP A 211 2.32 -17.74 -1.25
C ASP A 211 2.57 -16.34 -1.82
N MET A 212 3.28 -15.51 -1.04
CA MET A 212 3.80 -14.21 -1.43
C MET A 212 5.25 -14.12 -0.96
N ALA A 213 6.07 -13.35 -1.66
CA ALA A 213 7.44 -13.10 -1.23
C ALA A 213 7.79 -11.62 -1.35
N VAL A 214 8.34 -11.08 -0.27
CA VAL A 214 8.94 -9.76 -0.23
C VAL A 214 10.44 -9.95 -0.40
N CYS A 215 11.03 -9.26 -1.36
CA CYS A 215 12.48 -9.24 -1.52
C CYS A 215 13.00 -7.85 -1.88
N GLY A 216 14.24 -7.56 -1.51
CA GLY A 216 14.86 -6.29 -1.86
C GLY A 216 16.19 -6.08 -1.17
N GLY A 217 16.55 -4.82 -0.96
CA GLY A 217 17.74 -4.47 -0.21
C GLY A 217 17.85 -3.01 0.11
N VAL A 218 18.77 -2.72 1.03
CA VAL A 218 19.03 -1.38 1.56
C VAL A 218 20.53 -1.16 1.71
N ASN A 219 20.95 0.08 1.50
CA ASN A 219 22.30 0.56 1.76
C ASN A 219 22.23 1.97 2.35
N GLY A 220 22.86 2.16 3.50
CA GLY A 220 22.96 3.44 4.17
C GLY A 220 24.39 3.73 4.61
N ILE A 221 24.91 4.89 4.20
CA ILE A 221 26.27 5.31 4.52
C ILE A 221 26.20 6.28 5.69
N PHE A 222 26.55 5.83 6.90
CA PHE A 222 26.45 6.63 8.14
C PHE A 222 27.79 6.87 8.82
N THR A 223 28.86 6.21 8.36
CA THR A 223 30.20 6.32 8.93
C THR A 223 31.24 6.50 7.83
N PRO A 224 32.29 7.32 8.06
CA PRO A 224 33.33 7.55 7.04
C PRO A 224 34.20 6.30 6.82
N GLU A 225 34.23 5.35 7.76
CA GLU A 225 34.94 4.07 7.62
C GLU A 225 34.47 3.25 6.43
N ASN A 226 33.20 3.39 6.05
CA ASN A 226 32.65 2.69 4.91
C ASN A 226 33.50 2.97 3.65
N PHE A 227 34.05 4.17 3.48
CA PHE A 227 34.90 4.53 2.34
C PHE A 227 36.32 3.96 2.37
N LEU A 228 36.83 3.59 3.55
CA LEU A 228 38.22 3.15 3.69
C LEU A 228 38.52 1.93 2.84
N PHE A 229 37.70 0.89 2.95
CA PHE A 229 37.95 -0.37 2.27
C PHE A 229 37.97 -0.21 0.75
N SER A 230 36.95 0.44 0.18
CA SER A 230 36.87 0.68 -1.27
C SER A 230 37.99 1.57 -1.80
N SER A 231 38.47 2.51 -0.98
CA SER A 231 39.62 3.35 -1.31
C SER A 231 40.94 2.56 -1.31
N LEU A 232 41.14 1.68 -0.32
CA LEU A 232 42.35 0.86 -0.20
C LEU A 232 42.54 -0.11 -1.36
N ILE A 233 41.45 -0.68 -1.88
CA ILE A 233 41.51 -1.58 -3.04
C ILE A 233 41.45 -0.84 -4.39
N GLY A 234 41.39 0.50 -4.38
CA GLY A 234 41.35 1.33 -5.58
C GLY A 234 40.09 1.15 -6.45
N ALA A 235 38.99 0.65 -5.87
CA ALA A 235 37.75 0.39 -6.61
C ALA A 235 36.85 1.63 -6.70
N GLN A 236 37.09 2.63 -5.86
CA GLN A 236 36.27 3.82 -5.78
C GLN A 236 36.67 4.88 -6.81
N SER A 237 35.68 5.53 -7.43
CA SER A 237 35.90 6.62 -8.37
C SER A 237 36.32 7.91 -7.63
N PRO A 238 37.43 8.56 -8.01
CA PRO A 238 37.92 9.82 -7.40
C PRO A 238 37.00 11.05 -7.54
N ASP A 239 36.09 11.08 -8.52
CA ASP A 239 35.12 12.16 -8.70
C ASP A 239 33.74 11.81 -8.15
N GLY A 240 33.59 10.62 -7.55
CA GLY A 240 32.33 10.17 -6.97
C GLY A 240 31.26 9.90 -8.03
N ARG A 241 31.65 9.49 -9.24
CA ARG A 241 30.76 9.10 -10.35
C ARG A 241 31.05 7.70 -10.90
N SER A 242 29.99 6.96 -11.29
CA SER A 242 30.09 5.60 -11.82
C SER A 242 29.91 5.58 -13.35
N ARG A 243 30.98 5.85 -14.09
CA ARG A 243 30.97 6.05 -15.55
C ARG A 243 30.94 4.73 -16.32
N SER A 244 29.83 4.03 -16.22
CA SER A 244 29.65 2.66 -16.73
C SER A 244 29.96 2.57 -18.23
N PHE A 245 30.88 1.66 -18.60
CA PHE A 245 31.35 1.37 -19.96
C PHE A 245 32.07 2.52 -20.69
N SER A 246 32.30 3.64 -20.02
CA SER A 246 32.94 4.81 -20.59
C SER A 246 34.46 4.67 -20.63
N ALA A 247 35.13 5.36 -21.55
CA ALA A 247 36.59 5.37 -21.66
C ALA A 247 37.28 6.00 -20.44
N ASP A 248 36.60 6.93 -19.77
CA ASP A 248 37.02 7.61 -18.54
C ASP A 248 36.53 6.90 -17.26
N ALA A 249 36.09 5.64 -17.36
CA ALA A 249 35.76 4.78 -16.21
C ALA A 249 36.96 4.62 -15.26
N ASN A 250 36.80 5.08 -14.02
CA ASN A 250 37.88 5.20 -13.02
C ASN A 250 37.51 4.64 -11.64
N GLY A 251 36.44 3.86 -11.55
CA GLY A 251 35.91 3.29 -10.31
C GLY A 251 34.41 3.51 -10.16
N TYR A 252 33.85 3.13 -9.01
CA TYR A 252 32.44 3.34 -8.69
C TYR A 252 32.24 4.40 -7.61
N ALA A 253 31.11 5.09 -7.67
CA ALA A 253 30.62 5.97 -6.62
C ALA A 253 29.72 5.20 -5.66
N LYS A 254 29.83 5.43 -4.36
CA LYS A 254 28.89 4.86 -3.38
C LYS A 254 27.58 5.64 -3.37
N GLY A 255 26.49 4.93 -3.10
CA GLY A 255 25.16 5.53 -2.98
C GLY A 255 24.33 4.96 -1.85
N ASP A 256 23.54 5.81 -1.24
CA ASP A 256 22.42 5.42 -0.40
C ASP A 256 21.27 4.89 -1.26
N GLY A 257 20.53 3.91 -0.77
CA GLY A 257 19.33 3.48 -1.47
C GLY A 257 18.61 2.31 -0.83
N LEU A 258 17.32 2.22 -1.14
CA LEU A 258 16.46 1.12 -0.74
C LEU A 258 15.49 0.77 -1.86
N GLY A 259 15.28 -0.53 -2.08
CA GLY A 259 14.21 -1.03 -2.93
C GLY A 259 13.56 -2.27 -2.32
N LEU A 260 12.25 -2.40 -2.49
CA LEU A 260 11.48 -3.59 -2.13
C LEU A 260 10.55 -3.99 -3.28
N LEU A 261 10.32 -5.30 -3.40
CA LEU A 261 9.48 -5.94 -4.40
C LEU A 261 8.52 -6.90 -3.69
N LEU A 262 7.28 -6.98 -4.17
CA LEU A 262 6.31 -7.98 -3.76
C LEU A 262 6.02 -8.91 -4.93
N LEU A 263 6.17 -10.20 -4.68
CA LEU A 263 6.17 -11.24 -5.69
C LEU A 263 5.13 -12.31 -5.40
N LYS A 264 4.58 -12.89 -6.47
CA LYS A 264 3.71 -14.07 -6.43
C LYS A 264 4.02 -14.99 -7.58
N ARG A 265 3.62 -16.25 -7.48
CA ARG A 265 3.47 -17.10 -8.67
C ARG A 265 2.54 -16.40 -9.66
N LEU A 266 2.87 -16.44 -10.96
CA LEU A 266 2.09 -15.75 -11.99
C LEU A 266 0.62 -16.21 -11.99
N SER A 267 0.40 -17.50 -11.80
CA SER A 267 -0.93 -18.13 -11.70
C SER A 267 -1.77 -17.53 -10.55
N ASP A 268 -1.16 -17.34 -9.39
CA ASP A 268 -1.81 -16.76 -8.20
C ASP A 268 -2.07 -15.25 -8.37
N ALA A 269 -1.15 -14.53 -9.00
CA ALA A 269 -1.34 -13.11 -9.31
C ALA A 269 -2.51 -12.89 -10.27
N GLU A 270 -2.61 -13.71 -11.32
CA GLU A 270 -3.73 -13.68 -12.27
C GLU A 270 -5.06 -14.08 -11.61
N ARG A 271 -5.05 -15.12 -10.75
CA ARG A 271 -6.23 -15.55 -9.97
C ARG A 271 -6.75 -14.42 -9.09
N ASP A 272 -5.85 -13.75 -8.37
CA ASP A 272 -6.20 -12.75 -7.37
C ASP A 272 -6.43 -11.35 -7.97
N GLY A 273 -6.28 -11.22 -9.29
CA GLY A 273 -6.48 -9.96 -10.02
C GLY A 273 -5.47 -8.89 -9.62
N ASP A 274 -4.23 -9.30 -9.36
CA ASP A 274 -3.15 -8.40 -9.02
C ASP A 274 -2.65 -7.66 -10.26
N ARG A 275 -2.14 -6.44 -10.07
CA ARG A 275 -1.36 -5.77 -11.12
C ARG A 275 -0.05 -6.51 -11.31
N ILE A 276 0.39 -6.65 -12.55
CA ILE A 276 1.67 -7.30 -12.85
C ILE A 276 2.49 -6.33 -13.69
N TYR A 277 3.64 -5.89 -13.15
CA TYR A 277 4.56 -5.00 -13.86
C TYR A 277 5.39 -5.75 -14.92
N CYS A 278 5.90 -6.91 -14.53
CA CYS A 278 6.67 -7.80 -15.38
C CYS A 278 6.68 -9.22 -14.81
N VAL A 279 7.22 -10.16 -15.59
CA VAL A 279 7.36 -11.56 -15.19
C VAL A 279 8.84 -11.88 -15.03
N ILE A 280 9.23 -12.32 -13.84
CA ILE A 280 10.54 -12.92 -13.58
C ILE A 280 10.47 -14.37 -14.09
N ARG A 281 11.11 -14.61 -15.24
CA ARG A 281 11.16 -15.94 -15.87
C ARG A 281 12.11 -16.86 -15.15
N ASP A 282 13.31 -16.36 -14.85
CA ASP A 282 14.24 -17.11 -14.05
C ASP A 282 15.25 -16.23 -13.35
N VAL A 283 15.81 -16.74 -12.26
CA VAL A 283 16.91 -16.12 -11.52
C VAL A 283 17.85 -17.23 -11.08
N LEU A 284 19.13 -17.07 -11.40
CA LEU A 284 20.16 -18.00 -11.00
C LEU A 284 21.28 -17.24 -10.29
N SER A 285 21.72 -17.81 -9.18
CA SER A 285 22.91 -17.38 -8.47
C SER A 285 24.00 -18.43 -8.54
N GLY A 286 25.25 -17.99 -8.50
CA GLY A 286 26.42 -18.84 -8.49
C GLY A 286 27.65 -18.09 -8.00
N HIS A 287 28.81 -18.75 -8.08
CA HIS A 287 30.10 -18.15 -7.75
C HIS A 287 31.04 -18.27 -8.95
N ASP A 288 31.77 -17.19 -9.20
CA ASP A 288 32.63 -17.04 -10.37
C ASP A 288 34.00 -17.76 -10.26
N GLY A 289 34.34 -18.37 -9.12
CA GLY A 289 35.58 -19.13 -8.91
C GLY A 289 36.85 -18.28 -8.94
N ASN A 290 37.98 -18.89 -9.31
CA ASN A 290 39.29 -18.23 -9.41
C ASN A 290 40.00 -18.40 -10.76
N GLU A 291 39.36 -19.05 -11.74
CA GLU A 291 39.99 -19.61 -12.95
C GLU A 291 40.75 -18.58 -13.81
N ASP A 292 40.23 -17.36 -13.93
CA ASP A 292 40.81 -16.24 -14.67
C ASP A 292 40.95 -14.97 -13.82
N LYS A 293 40.98 -15.12 -12.48
CA LYS A 293 41.08 -14.00 -11.55
C LYS A 293 42.53 -13.65 -11.23
N LEU A 294 42.84 -12.36 -11.27
CA LEU A 294 44.12 -11.86 -10.77
C LEU A 294 44.19 -11.86 -9.24
N ASN A 295 43.06 -11.59 -8.56
CA ASN A 295 42.94 -11.60 -7.11
C ASN A 295 41.46 -11.80 -6.70
N PHE A 296 41.20 -11.84 -5.38
CA PHE A 296 39.88 -12.11 -4.80
C PHE A 296 38.76 -11.15 -5.27
N VAL A 297 39.08 -9.87 -5.49
CA VAL A 297 38.08 -8.82 -5.80
C VAL A 297 37.88 -8.60 -7.31
N VAL A 298 38.75 -9.17 -8.15
CA VAL A 298 38.62 -9.10 -9.61
C VAL A 298 37.52 -10.07 -10.08
N PRO A 299 36.58 -9.65 -10.95
CA PRO A 299 35.54 -10.53 -11.47
C PRO A 299 36.10 -11.54 -12.48
N SER A 300 35.43 -12.68 -12.63
CA SER A 300 35.77 -13.72 -13.60
C SER A 300 34.84 -13.70 -14.84
N ALA A 301 35.42 -13.63 -16.04
CA ALA A 301 34.66 -13.73 -17.28
C ALA A 301 34.12 -15.15 -17.48
N ALA A 302 34.94 -16.16 -17.17
CA ALA A 302 34.54 -17.57 -17.25
C ALA A 302 33.37 -17.89 -16.30
N GLY A 303 33.42 -17.38 -15.06
CA GLY A 303 32.35 -17.52 -14.08
C GLY A 303 31.03 -16.91 -14.53
N GLN A 304 31.07 -15.66 -15.01
CA GLN A 304 29.89 -15.00 -15.58
C GLN A 304 29.33 -15.76 -16.79
N GLY A 305 30.19 -16.24 -17.69
CA GLY A 305 29.78 -17.01 -18.87
C GLY A 305 29.11 -18.34 -18.51
N ARG A 306 29.61 -19.05 -17.49
CA ARG A 306 28.97 -20.27 -16.95
C ARG A 306 27.60 -19.99 -16.38
N LEU A 307 27.44 -18.92 -15.60
CA LEU A 307 26.15 -18.52 -15.04
C LEU A 307 25.12 -18.29 -16.14
N LEU A 308 25.50 -17.52 -17.18
CA LEU A 308 24.65 -17.26 -18.35
C LEU A 308 24.31 -18.56 -19.09
N ALA A 309 25.29 -19.41 -19.39
CA ALA A 309 25.04 -20.68 -20.05
C ALA A 309 24.05 -21.57 -19.27
N ASN A 310 24.18 -21.62 -17.94
CA ASN A 310 23.30 -22.43 -17.09
C ASN A 310 21.86 -21.89 -17.07
N ILE A 311 21.65 -20.60 -16.85
CA ILE A 311 20.29 -20.05 -16.72
C ILE A 311 19.51 -20.09 -18.05
N TYR A 312 20.15 -19.79 -19.18
CA TYR A 312 19.50 -19.80 -20.49
C TYR A 312 19.25 -21.22 -21.03
N SER A 313 20.14 -22.18 -20.74
CA SER A 313 19.94 -23.58 -21.15
C SER A 313 18.84 -24.29 -20.33
N ARG A 314 18.69 -23.97 -19.03
CA ARG A 314 17.72 -24.63 -18.14
C ARG A 314 16.27 -24.54 -18.61
N ASN A 315 15.91 -23.46 -19.33
CA ASN A 315 14.55 -23.24 -19.81
C ASN A 315 14.44 -23.26 -21.34
N ASN A 316 15.51 -23.67 -22.04
CA ASN A 316 15.63 -23.52 -23.50
C ASN A 316 15.19 -22.12 -23.97
N PHE A 317 15.62 -21.09 -23.23
CA PHE A 317 15.15 -19.72 -23.45
C PHE A 317 15.83 -19.13 -24.69
N ASP A 318 15.04 -18.59 -25.59
CA ASP A 318 15.54 -17.95 -26.80
C ASP A 318 16.24 -16.63 -26.47
N THR A 319 17.58 -16.65 -26.49
CA THR A 319 18.42 -15.50 -26.18
C THR A 319 18.22 -14.31 -27.14
N ARG A 320 17.62 -14.54 -28.33
CA ARG A 320 17.26 -13.47 -29.28
C ARG A 320 16.18 -12.54 -28.73
N LYS A 321 15.42 -12.97 -27.72
CA LYS A 321 14.43 -12.13 -27.03
C LYS A 321 15.04 -11.13 -26.05
N ILE A 322 16.30 -11.32 -25.64
CA ILE A 322 17.01 -10.41 -24.73
C ILE A 322 17.48 -9.19 -25.50
N LEU A 323 16.69 -8.11 -25.47
CA LEU A 323 17.02 -6.87 -26.18
C LEU A 323 17.99 -5.99 -25.41
N PHE A 324 17.92 -6.05 -24.07
CA PHE A 324 18.69 -5.19 -23.18
C PHE A 324 19.23 -6.02 -22.01
N VAL A 325 20.43 -5.68 -21.56
CA VAL A 325 20.96 -6.15 -20.29
C VAL A 325 21.24 -4.95 -19.39
N GLU A 326 20.50 -4.90 -18.29
CA GLU A 326 20.83 -4.04 -17.15
C GLU A 326 22.02 -4.68 -16.43
N ALA A 327 23.20 -4.17 -16.73
CA ALA A 327 24.45 -4.77 -16.33
C ALA A 327 24.81 -4.44 -14.87
N HIS A 328 25.79 -5.16 -14.32
CA HIS A 328 26.42 -4.76 -13.08
C HIS A 328 27.14 -3.43 -13.26
N GLY A 329 27.88 -3.23 -14.36
CA GLY A 329 28.36 -1.95 -14.90
C GLY A 329 28.66 -0.91 -13.83
N THR A 330 29.80 -1.04 -13.16
CA THR A 330 30.15 -0.19 -12.01
C THR A 330 30.94 1.04 -12.39
N GLY A 331 31.43 1.14 -13.63
CA GLY A 331 32.39 2.16 -14.02
C GLY A 331 33.82 1.79 -13.65
N THR A 332 34.09 0.50 -13.38
CA THR A 332 35.44 0.05 -13.04
C THR A 332 36.25 -0.26 -14.30
N PRO A 333 37.52 0.18 -14.40
CA PRO A 333 38.33 0.04 -15.62
C PRO A 333 38.68 -1.41 -15.98
N VAL A 334 38.47 -2.35 -15.05
CA VAL A 334 38.70 -3.79 -15.22
C VAL A 334 37.38 -4.55 -15.33
N GLY A 335 36.40 -4.27 -14.47
CA GLY A 335 35.14 -5.02 -14.44
C GLY A 335 34.26 -4.77 -15.65
N ASP A 336 34.11 -3.52 -16.09
CA ASP A 336 33.22 -3.16 -17.19
C ASP A 336 33.62 -3.84 -18.52
N PRO A 337 34.91 -3.88 -18.93
CA PRO A 337 35.31 -4.66 -20.10
C PRO A 337 35.11 -6.17 -19.96
N ILE A 338 35.31 -6.74 -18.77
CA ILE A 338 35.09 -8.17 -18.51
C ILE A 338 33.62 -8.51 -18.73
N GLU A 339 32.72 -7.74 -18.13
CA GLU A 339 31.28 -7.97 -18.22
C GLU A 339 30.76 -7.77 -19.66
N ALA A 340 31.07 -6.63 -20.29
CA ALA A 340 30.56 -6.32 -21.63
C ALA A 340 31.03 -7.35 -22.68
N ASN A 341 32.32 -7.74 -22.63
CA ASN A 341 32.83 -8.75 -23.56
C ASN A 341 32.30 -10.16 -23.24
N CYS A 342 32.05 -10.50 -21.98
CA CYS A 342 31.40 -11.76 -21.61
C CYS A 342 29.98 -11.84 -22.19
N LEU A 343 29.16 -10.79 -21.99
CA LEU A 343 27.84 -10.68 -22.58
C LEU A 343 27.89 -10.75 -24.11
N GLY A 344 28.80 -10.01 -24.74
CA GLY A 344 28.99 -10.01 -26.18
C GLY A 344 29.35 -11.38 -26.76
N ARG A 345 30.25 -12.11 -26.10
CA ARG A 345 30.61 -13.49 -26.49
C ARG A 345 29.45 -14.47 -26.32
N PHE A 346 28.70 -14.35 -25.22
CA PHE A 346 27.60 -15.26 -24.92
C PHE A 346 26.41 -15.06 -25.86
N PHE A 347 25.93 -13.83 -26.02
CA PHE A 347 24.77 -13.53 -26.87
C PHE A 347 25.10 -13.49 -28.36
N ASN A 348 26.34 -13.12 -28.71
CA ASN A 348 26.88 -13.03 -30.07
C ASN A 348 25.87 -12.53 -31.12
N ARG A 349 25.56 -11.23 -31.06
CA ARG A 349 24.59 -10.58 -31.96
C ARG A 349 25.22 -10.01 -33.25
N SER A 350 26.42 -10.47 -33.62
CA SER A 350 27.19 -9.95 -34.76
C SER A 350 26.40 -9.87 -36.08
N ASN A 351 25.39 -10.74 -36.27
CA ASN A 351 24.55 -10.78 -37.47
C ASN A 351 23.06 -10.46 -37.21
N LEU A 352 22.71 -9.84 -36.07
CA LEU A 352 21.32 -9.54 -35.68
C LEU A 352 21.07 -8.03 -35.61
N ASP A 353 19.87 -7.62 -36.00
CA ASP A 353 19.33 -6.26 -35.80
C ASP A 353 18.01 -6.39 -35.03
N PRO A 354 17.80 -5.70 -33.88
CA PRO A 354 18.69 -4.72 -33.24
C PRO A 354 19.91 -5.32 -32.50
N PRO A 355 20.96 -4.51 -32.24
CA PRO A 355 22.11 -4.87 -31.40
C PRO A 355 21.68 -5.23 -29.97
N LEU A 356 22.60 -5.84 -29.20
CA LEU A 356 22.37 -6.01 -27.76
C LEU A 356 22.59 -4.67 -27.06
N LEU A 357 21.54 -4.15 -26.44
CA LEU A 357 21.61 -2.90 -25.70
C LEU A 357 22.15 -3.14 -24.29
N LEU A 358 23.04 -2.27 -23.82
CA LEU A 358 23.63 -2.33 -22.47
C LEU A 358 23.48 -1.00 -21.73
N GLY A 359 23.32 -1.07 -20.42
CA GLY A 359 23.28 0.10 -19.55
C GLY A 359 23.38 -0.31 -18.08
N SER A 360 23.55 0.69 -17.20
CA SER A 360 23.58 0.49 -15.75
C SER A 360 22.99 1.70 -15.04
N ILE A 361 22.05 1.44 -14.14
CA ILE A 361 21.42 2.43 -13.25
C ILE A 361 22.46 3.09 -12.34
N LYS A 362 23.62 2.46 -12.14
CA LYS A 362 24.67 3.00 -11.26
C LYS A 362 25.25 4.30 -11.78
N SER A 363 25.17 4.54 -13.10
CA SER A 363 25.48 5.83 -13.69
C SER A 363 24.53 6.97 -13.25
N ASN A 364 23.31 6.63 -12.83
CA ASN A 364 22.29 7.57 -12.37
C ASN A 364 22.29 7.72 -10.85
N LEU A 365 22.40 6.62 -10.10
CA LEU A 365 22.19 6.58 -8.64
C LEU A 365 23.46 6.26 -7.84
N GLY A 366 24.61 6.12 -8.51
CA GLY A 366 25.76 5.49 -7.90
C GLY A 366 25.54 4.01 -7.63
N HIS A 367 26.53 3.39 -7.01
CA HIS A 367 26.45 2.01 -6.59
C HIS A 367 25.85 1.91 -5.19
N THR A 368 24.56 1.57 -5.13
CA THR A 368 23.80 1.39 -3.88
C THR A 368 24.06 0.04 -3.19
N GLU A 369 25.23 -0.56 -3.43
CA GLU A 369 25.73 -1.81 -2.85
C GLU A 369 24.65 -2.88 -2.58
N GLY A 370 24.23 -3.10 -1.32
CA GLY A 370 23.21 -4.09 -0.97
C GLY A 370 21.88 -3.91 -1.71
N ALA A 371 21.51 -2.68 -2.06
CA ALA A 371 20.31 -2.33 -2.82
C ALA A 371 20.53 -2.24 -4.36
N ALA A 372 21.73 -2.51 -4.88
CA ALA A 372 22.04 -2.28 -6.29
C ALA A 372 21.27 -3.20 -7.24
N GLY A 373 21.07 -4.46 -6.87
CA GLY A 373 20.30 -5.43 -7.65
C GLY A 373 18.83 -5.04 -7.75
N VAL A 374 18.20 -4.68 -6.63
CA VAL A 374 16.79 -4.25 -6.62
C VAL A 374 16.59 -2.91 -7.33
N ALA A 375 17.52 -1.96 -7.22
CA ALA A 375 17.46 -0.71 -7.99
C ALA A 375 17.43 -0.98 -9.51
N SER A 376 18.27 -1.92 -9.96
CA SER A 376 18.32 -2.39 -11.35
C SER A 376 16.98 -3.02 -11.78
N LEU A 377 16.38 -3.87 -10.94
CA LEU A 377 15.08 -4.50 -11.21
C LEU A 377 13.94 -3.49 -11.27
N ILE A 378 13.91 -2.49 -10.37
CA ILE A 378 12.89 -1.43 -10.40
C ILE A 378 13.00 -0.63 -11.70
N LYS A 379 14.22 -0.26 -12.14
CA LYS A 379 14.42 0.37 -13.44
C LYS A 379 13.89 -0.50 -14.58
N VAL A 380 14.23 -1.79 -14.59
CA VAL A 380 13.75 -2.73 -15.63
C VAL A 380 12.24 -2.88 -15.62
N ALA A 381 11.62 -2.98 -14.44
CA ALA A 381 10.16 -3.03 -14.31
C ALA A 381 9.51 -1.75 -14.84
N MET A 382 10.07 -0.57 -14.54
CA MET A 382 9.58 0.70 -15.09
C MET A 382 9.82 0.81 -16.60
N CYS A 383 10.94 0.29 -17.13
CA CYS A 383 11.18 0.21 -18.57
C CYS A 383 10.11 -0.66 -19.27
N MET A 384 9.75 -1.80 -18.67
CA MET A 384 8.67 -2.66 -19.17
C MET A 384 7.31 -1.94 -19.12
N TYR A 385 7.01 -1.31 -17.99
CA TYR A 385 5.75 -0.61 -17.76
C TYR A 385 5.53 0.57 -18.72
N HIS A 386 6.59 1.35 -18.98
CA HIS A 386 6.54 2.49 -19.89
C HIS A 386 6.99 2.17 -21.33
N ARG A 387 7.27 0.90 -21.64
CA ARG A 387 7.72 0.40 -22.95
C ARG A 387 8.91 1.17 -23.54
N GLY A 388 9.97 1.38 -22.76
CA GLY A 388 11.19 2.01 -23.27
C GLY A 388 12.37 1.92 -22.33
N ILE A 389 13.58 2.00 -22.87
CA ILE A 389 14.85 1.90 -22.16
C ILE A 389 15.39 3.32 -21.94
N THR A 390 15.79 3.63 -20.71
CA THR A 390 16.38 4.94 -20.36
C THR A 390 17.88 4.98 -20.62
N ALA A 391 18.42 6.19 -20.81
CA ALA A 391 19.84 6.42 -21.06
C ALA A 391 20.74 5.97 -19.91
N ASN A 392 21.95 5.53 -20.27
CA ASN A 392 23.09 5.37 -19.40
C ASN A 392 23.79 6.72 -19.26
N MET A 393 23.80 7.24 -18.04
CA MET A 393 24.33 8.57 -17.73
C MET A 393 25.86 8.60 -17.76
N GLN A 394 26.42 9.81 -17.85
CA GLN A 394 27.87 10.07 -17.69
C GLN A 394 28.76 9.24 -18.63
N PHE A 395 28.25 8.93 -19.82
CA PHE A 395 28.95 8.22 -20.88
C PHE A 395 29.57 9.24 -21.85
N THR A 396 30.90 9.25 -21.97
CA THR A 396 31.61 10.17 -22.87
C THR A 396 31.91 9.51 -24.22
N SER A 397 32.58 8.36 -24.17
CA SER A 397 32.92 7.54 -25.32
C SER A 397 33.12 6.10 -24.86
N LEU A 398 32.98 5.14 -25.78
CA LEU A 398 33.11 3.73 -25.43
C LEU A 398 34.52 3.40 -24.95
N ASN A 399 34.61 2.62 -23.87
CA ASN A 399 35.89 2.08 -23.41
C ASN A 399 36.54 1.20 -24.52
N PRO A 400 37.78 1.50 -24.94
CA PRO A 400 38.43 0.80 -26.06
C PRO A 400 38.74 -0.68 -25.77
N LYS A 401 38.65 -1.12 -24.51
CA LYS A 401 38.79 -2.53 -24.13
C LYS A 401 37.51 -3.35 -24.38
N ILE A 402 36.41 -2.71 -24.79
CA ILE A 402 35.14 -3.36 -25.11
C ILE A 402 35.06 -3.58 -26.62
N ASP A 403 34.97 -4.85 -27.04
CA ASP A 403 34.88 -5.25 -28.45
C ASP A 403 33.45 -5.03 -29.02
N ALA A 404 32.87 -3.83 -28.87
CA ALA A 404 31.45 -3.59 -29.15
C ALA A 404 31.07 -3.85 -30.62
N GLN A 405 31.92 -3.45 -31.57
CA GLN A 405 31.69 -3.70 -33.00
C GLN A 405 31.69 -5.21 -33.32
N LYS A 406 32.61 -5.97 -32.70
CA LYS A 406 32.76 -7.40 -32.93
C LYS A 406 31.53 -8.20 -32.49
N TYR A 407 30.93 -7.82 -31.36
CA TYR A 407 29.79 -8.53 -30.77
C TYR A 407 28.43 -7.85 -30.99
N ASN A 408 28.41 -6.73 -31.72
CA ASN A 408 27.24 -5.89 -31.96
C ASN A 408 26.55 -5.43 -30.65
N LEU A 409 27.34 -4.77 -29.80
CA LEU A 409 26.91 -4.19 -28.54
C LEU A 409 26.69 -2.68 -28.68
N HIS A 410 25.67 -2.15 -28.00
CA HIS A 410 25.38 -0.72 -28.00
C HIS A 410 25.07 -0.22 -26.58
N ILE A 411 25.82 0.77 -26.10
CA ILE A 411 25.55 1.42 -24.80
C ILE A 411 24.45 2.46 -24.99
N VAL A 412 23.34 2.34 -24.26
CA VAL A 412 22.15 3.19 -24.44
C VAL A 412 22.47 4.61 -24.01
N GLN A 413 22.45 5.57 -24.94
CA GLN A 413 22.76 6.99 -24.67
C GLN A 413 21.53 7.90 -24.63
N ASN A 414 20.41 7.43 -25.18
CA ASN A 414 19.15 8.18 -25.26
C ASN A 414 17.99 7.22 -24.96
N PHE A 415 16.80 7.76 -24.72
CA PHE A 415 15.60 6.95 -24.56
C PHE A 415 15.32 6.14 -25.84
N ILE A 416 15.17 4.81 -25.72
CA ILE A 416 14.86 3.92 -26.83
C ILE A 416 13.50 3.26 -26.58
N PRO A 417 12.46 3.54 -27.39
CA PRO A 417 11.18 2.85 -27.25
C PRO A 417 11.34 1.35 -27.54
N PHE A 418 10.58 0.52 -26.84
CA PHE A 418 10.56 -0.91 -27.14
C PHE A 418 10.02 -1.16 -28.55
N PRO A 419 10.63 -2.07 -29.32
CA PRO A 419 10.10 -2.43 -30.63
C PRO A 419 8.73 -3.11 -30.50
N THR A 420 7.91 -2.98 -31.53
CA THR A 420 6.73 -3.84 -31.70
C THR A 420 7.17 -5.15 -32.32
N LEU A 421 7.13 -6.24 -31.56
CA LEU A 421 7.48 -7.56 -32.08
C LEU A 421 6.27 -8.21 -32.79
N PRO A 422 6.48 -9.01 -33.85
CA PRO A 422 5.42 -9.76 -34.52
C PRO A 422 4.77 -10.79 -33.59
N ASN A 423 3.55 -11.22 -33.91
CA ASN A 423 2.83 -12.32 -33.25
C ASN A 423 2.67 -12.19 -31.71
N ASN A 424 2.66 -10.97 -31.15
CA ASN A 424 2.66 -10.71 -29.71
C ASN A 424 3.83 -11.40 -28.98
N GLU A 425 5.00 -11.50 -29.62
CA GLU A 425 6.19 -11.94 -28.91
C GLU A 425 6.53 -11.00 -27.76
N LYS A 426 7.02 -11.58 -26.66
CA LYS A 426 7.34 -10.86 -25.43
C LYS A 426 8.82 -10.49 -25.43
N ILE A 427 9.10 -9.24 -25.11
CA ILE A 427 10.46 -8.74 -24.92
C ILE A 427 10.98 -9.26 -23.58
N ALA A 428 12.28 -9.58 -23.53
CA ALA A 428 12.97 -9.89 -22.30
C ALA A 428 14.22 -9.02 -22.09
N ILE A 429 14.58 -8.87 -20.82
CA ILE A 429 15.71 -8.08 -20.33
C ILE A 429 16.48 -8.94 -19.34
N GLY A 430 17.81 -8.97 -19.50
CA GLY A 430 18.72 -9.56 -18.51
C GLY A 430 19.08 -8.55 -17.42
N VAL A 431 19.25 -9.01 -16.18
CA VAL A 431 19.73 -8.17 -15.07
C VAL A 431 20.90 -8.86 -14.38
N ASN A 432 22.04 -8.17 -14.30
CA ASN A 432 23.25 -8.65 -13.62
C ASN A 432 23.45 -7.93 -12.28
N SER A 433 23.85 -8.68 -11.26
CA SER A 433 24.53 -8.11 -10.10
C SER A 433 25.64 -9.03 -9.62
N PHE A 434 26.86 -8.47 -9.49
CA PHE A 434 28.06 -9.21 -9.13
C PHE A 434 28.62 -8.66 -7.83
N GLY A 435 28.63 -9.50 -6.80
CA GLY A 435 29.19 -9.20 -5.49
C GLY A 435 30.70 -9.27 -5.50
N MET A 436 31.33 -8.36 -4.74
CA MET A 436 32.74 -8.48 -4.43
C MET A 436 33.00 -9.81 -3.71
N GLY A 437 34.06 -10.51 -4.12
CA GLY A 437 34.34 -11.88 -3.66
C GLY A 437 33.82 -12.98 -4.58
N GLY A 438 32.87 -12.68 -5.46
CA GLY A 438 32.56 -13.56 -6.60
C GLY A 438 31.17 -14.17 -6.66
N THR A 439 30.28 -13.86 -5.71
CA THR A 439 28.85 -14.21 -5.86
C THR A 439 28.27 -13.44 -7.04
N THR A 440 27.66 -14.16 -7.98
CA THR A 440 27.15 -13.59 -9.22
C THR A 440 25.72 -14.05 -9.42
N THR A 441 24.82 -13.10 -9.70
CA THR A 441 23.40 -13.39 -9.89
C THR A 441 22.92 -12.78 -11.21
N HIS A 442 22.16 -13.56 -11.98
CA HIS A 442 21.52 -13.14 -13.23
C HIS A 442 20.02 -13.41 -13.17
N ALA A 443 19.21 -12.45 -13.62
CA ALA A 443 17.76 -12.59 -13.75
C ALA A 443 17.32 -12.36 -15.20
N ILE A 444 16.33 -13.13 -15.64
CA ILE A 444 15.63 -12.98 -16.92
C ILE A 444 14.24 -12.41 -16.61
N ILE A 445 13.99 -11.19 -17.06
CA ILE A 445 12.73 -10.47 -16.85
C ILE A 445 12.02 -10.33 -18.19
N GLU A 446 10.76 -10.74 -18.26
CA GLU A 446 9.95 -10.73 -19.48
C GLU A 446 8.73 -9.80 -19.32
N GLU A 447 8.30 -9.22 -20.43
CA GLU A 447 7.07 -8.45 -20.51
C GLU A 447 5.85 -9.30 -20.07
N TYR A 448 5.02 -8.74 -19.17
CA TYR A 448 3.70 -9.30 -18.92
C TYR A 448 2.72 -8.78 -19.97
N GLN A 449 2.19 -9.69 -20.78
CA GLN A 449 1.06 -9.39 -21.65
C GLN A 449 -0.16 -10.09 -21.07
N PRO A 450 -1.17 -9.34 -20.59
CA PRO A 450 -2.37 -9.96 -20.07
C PRO A 450 -3.02 -10.79 -21.18
N ASN A 451 -3.48 -11.99 -20.83
CA ASN A 451 -4.36 -12.72 -21.73
C ASN A 451 -5.52 -11.77 -22.08
N LYS A 452 -5.71 -11.48 -23.38
CA LYS A 452 -6.88 -10.75 -23.87
C LYS A 452 -8.12 -11.61 -23.62
N ILE A 453 -8.53 -11.73 -22.37
CA ILE A 453 -9.91 -11.97 -22.04
C ILE A 453 -10.59 -10.71 -22.58
N SER A 454 -11.47 -10.89 -23.56
CA SER A 454 -12.38 -9.83 -23.97
C SER A 454 -13.17 -9.44 -22.72
N ILE A 455 -12.67 -8.46 -21.98
CA ILE A 455 -13.46 -7.75 -21.01
C ILE A 455 -14.31 -6.87 -21.90
N THR A 456 -15.44 -7.40 -22.35
CA THR A 456 -16.56 -6.54 -22.73
C THR A 456 -16.69 -5.53 -21.60
N ASN A 457 -16.53 -4.22 -21.89
CA ASN A 457 -16.88 -3.13 -20.97
C ASN A 457 -18.04 -3.61 -20.12
N GLY A 458 -17.85 -3.75 -18.79
CA GLY A 458 -18.61 -4.63 -17.89
C GLY A 458 -20.13 -4.55 -17.97
N HIS A 459 -20.71 -4.97 -19.09
CA HIS A 459 -22.12 -5.11 -19.36
C HIS A 459 -22.44 -6.54 -18.95
N ILE A 460 -22.55 -6.76 -17.65
CA ILE A 460 -23.27 -7.93 -17.18
C ILE A 460 -24.71 -7.70 -17.66
N ASN A 461 -25.10 -8.44 -18.71
CA ASN A 461 -26.45 -8.50 -19.29
C ASN A 461 -26.99 -7.30 -20.08
N GLY A 462 -26.14 -6.42 -20.64
CA GLY A 462 -26.64 -5.36 -21.54
C GLY A 462 -27.60 -4.34 -20.90
N TYR A 463 -27.60 -4.23 -19.58
CA TYR A 463 -28.33 -3.18 -18.86
C TYR A 463 -27.52 -1.89 -18.88
N HIS A 464 -27.93 -0.94 -19.73
CA HIS A 464 -27.59 0.46 -19.51
C HIS A 464 -28.38 0.95 -18.30
N ILE A 465 -27.73 1.07 -17.15
CA ILE A 465 -28.32 1.80 -16.04
C ILE A 465 -28.32 3.27 -16.44
N LYS A 466 -29.47 3.80 -16.85
CA LYS A 466 -29.66 5.23 -17.14
C LYS A 466 -29.68 6.11 -15.88
N SER A 467 -29.48 5.55 -14.68
CA SER A 467 -29.44 6.29 -13.42
C SER A 467 -28.05 6.88 -13.16
N LYS A 468 -27.99 8.01 -12.44
CA LYS A 468 -26.73 8.61 -11.97
C LYS A 468 -25.94 7.60 -11.13
N GLN A 469 -24.71 7.28 -11.53
CA GLN A 469 -23.80 6.42 -10.78
C GLN A 469 -23.12 7.21 -9.65
N TYR A 470 -23.09 6.64 -8.45
CA TYR A 470 -22.37 7.19 -7.30
C TYR A 470 -21.07 6.43 -7.07
N PHE A 471 -20.03 7.16 -6.70
CA PHE A 471 -18.71 6.65 -6.35
C PHE A 471 -18.47 6.85 -4.86
N THR A 472 -17.61 6.02 -4.26
CA THR A 472 -17.26 6.11 -2.84
C THR A 472 -15.75 6.08 -2.66
N PHE A 473 -15.19 7.16 -2.13
CA PHE A 473 -13.77 7.24 -1.77
C PHE A 473 -13.63 7.27 -0.25
N ILE A 474 -12.67 6.51 0.26
CA ILE A 474 -12.31 6.48 1.68
C ILE A 474 -10.82 6.83 1.79
N PHE A 475 -10.51 7.81 2.61
CA PHE A 475 -9.15 8.15 3.02
C PHE A 475 -9.05 7.94 4.51
N SER A 476 -7.98 7.31 4.99
CA SER A 476 -7.82 6.92 6.38
C SER A 476 -6.35 7.07 6.80
N THR A 477 -6.10 7.71 7.95
CA THR A 477 -4.76 7.94 8.50
C THR A 477 -4.77 7.90 10.03
N LYS A 478 -3.59 7.78 10.67
CA LYS A 478 -3.48 7.85 12.14
C LYS A 478 -3.65 9.26 12.70
N SER A 479 -3.38 10.31 11.91
CA SER A 479 -3.44 11.73 12.35
C SER A 479 -4.34 12.58 11.44
N ARG A 480 -5.10 13.51 12.04
CA ARG A 480 -5.95 14.46 11.29
C ARG A 480 -5.15 15.31 10.32
N GLN A 481 -3.94 15.71 10.69
CA GLN A 481 -3.05 16.51 9.85
C GLN A 481 -2.63 15.72 8.61
N THR A 482 -2.19 14.48 8.76
CA THR A 482 -1.82 13.60 7.63
C THR A 482 -2.99 13.38 6.68
N LEU A 483 -4.23 13.28 7.21
CA LEU A 483 -5.43 13.17 6.37
C LEU A 483 -5.66 14.44 5.54
N ASN A 484 -5.46 15.63 6.12
CA ASN A 484 -5.53 16.89 5.39
C ASN A 484 -4.50 16.94 4.26
N ASP A 485 -3.24 16.62 4.57
CA ASP A 485 -2.14 16.67 3.60
C ASP A 485 -2.35 15.67 2.46
N GLN A 486 -2.83 14.46 2.78
CA GLN A 486 -3.17 13.44 1.80
C GLN A 486 -4.29 13.90 0.85
N LEU A 487 -5.33 14.56 1.37
CA LEU A 487 -6.44 15.08 0.55
C LEU A 487 -6.01 16.26 -0.33
N ILE A 488 -5.12 17.13 0.17
CA ILE A 488 -4.53 18.21 -0.62
C ILE A 488 -3.70 17.65 -1.77
N GLU A 489 -2.84 16.65 -1.49
CA GLU A 489 -2.04 16.00 -2.55
C GLU A 489 -2.93 15.27 -3.56
N PHE A 490 -3.94 14.54 -3.07
CA PHE A 490 -4.88 13.82 -3.92
C PHE A 490 -5.65 14.77 -4.84
N LYS A 491 -6.13 15.91 -4.32
CA LYS A 491 -6.78 16.95 -5.13
C LYS A 491 -5.85 17.46 -6.23
N ARG A 492 -4.61 17.83 -5.88
CA ARG A 492 -3.61 18.27 -6.88
C ARG A 492 -3.35 17.19 -7.93
N TRP A 493 -3.25 15.93 -7.54
CA TRP A 493 -3.07 14.82 -8.48
C TRP A 493 -4.27 14.66 -9.41
N LEU A 494 -5.49 14.75 -8.89
CA LEU A 494 -6.72 14.67 -9.66
C LEU A 494 -6.80 15.76 -10.73
N ASP A 495 -6.32 16.97 -10.42
CA ASP A 495 -6.25 18.11 -11.35
C ASP A 495 -5.28 17.86 -12.53
N THR A 496 -4.28 16.98 -12.37
CA THR A 496 -3.32 16.65 -13.46
C THR A 496 -3.84 15.62 -14.46
N LYS A 497 -5.01 15.00 -14.22
CA LYS A 497 -5.56 13.96 -15.11
C LYS A 497 -6.53 14.61 -16.12
N PRO A 498 -6.17 14.71 -17.41
CA PRO A 498 -7.01 15.39 -18.39
C PRO A 498 -8.38 14.72 -18.51
N ILE A 499 -9.41 15.54 -18.65
CA ILE A 499 -10.72 15.15 -19.19
C ILE A 499 -10.53 15.40 -20.69
N ASN A 500 -10.34 14.36 -21.49
CA ASN A 500 -10.43 14.53 -22.93
C ASN A 500 -11.90 14.85 -23.29
N ASN A 501 -12.15 15.44 -24.45
CA ASN A 501 -13.34 16.22 -24.81
C ASN A 501 -14.74 15.67 -24.43
N ILE A 502 -15.74 16.56 -24.51
CA ILE A 502 -17.18 16.49 -24.14
C ILE A 502 -17.97 15.20 -24.52
N ASP A 503 -17.42 14.29 -25.32
CA ASP A 503 -18.00 12.95 -25.56
C ASP A 503 -17.50 11.87 -24.55
N ASP A 504 -16.64 12.23 -23.57
CA ASP A 504 -15.91 11.35 -22.63
C ASP A 504 -16.50 11.21 -21.20
N ASP A 505 -17.78 11.55 -20.97
CA ASP A 505 -18.40 11.37 -19.63
C ASP A 505 -18.31 9.90 -19.15
N ASP A 506 -18.35 8.94 -20.08
CA ASP A 506 -18.16 7.52 -19.79
C ASP A 506 -16.72 7.17 -19.37
N ASP A 507 -15.72 7.89 -19.89
CA ASP A 507 -14.30 7.66 -19.61
C ASP A 507 -13.90 8.22 -18.23
N ASP A 508 -14.42 9.38 -17.82
CA ASP A 508 -14.21 9.92 -16.47
C ASP A 508 -14.95 9.07 -15.42
N GLN A 509 -16.19 8.65 -15.69
CA GLN A 509 -16.89 7.73 -14.80
C GLN A 509 -16.18 6.39 -14.67
N ALA A 510 -15.68 5.81 -15.78
CA ALA A 510 -14.87 4.59 -15.72
C ALA A 510 -13.57 4.80 -14.92
N PHE A 511 -12.95 5.97 -15.03
CA PHE A 511 -11.79 6.35 -14.23
C PHE A 511 -12.12 6.45 -12.73
N LEU A 512 -13.14 7.22 -12.36
CA LEU A 512 -13.60 7.37 -10.97
C LEU A 512 -14.03 6.03 -10.37
N GLN A 513 -14.71 5.19 -11.15
CA GLN A 513 -15.08 3.83 -10.74
C GLN A 513 -13.82 3.03 -10.40
N ARG A 514 -12.79 3.03 -11.25
CA ARG A 514 -11.53 2.31 -11.00
C ARG A 514 -10.86 2.78 -9.70
N ILE A 515 -10.78 4.10 -9.48
CA ILE A 515 -10.20 4.66 -8.24
C ILE A 515 -11.01 4.25 -7.01
N SER A 516 -12.34 4.28 -7.09
CA SER A 516 -13.22 3.86 -5.99
C SER A 516 -12.92 2.42 -5.56
N GLN A 517 -12.78 1.49 -6.52
CA GLN A 517 -12.45 0.10 -6.18
C GLN A 517 -11.07 -0.03 -5.55
N GLN A 518 -10.08 0.75 -6.01
CA GLN A 518 -8.74 0.72 -5.42
C GLN A 518 -8.76 1.17 -3.97
N LEU A 519 -9.41 2.30 -3.67
CA LEU A 519 -9.49 2.83 -2.31
C LEU A 519 -10.28 1.92 -1.38
N LEU A 520 -11.29 1.20 -1.88
CA LEU A 520 -12.14 0.31 -1.07
C LEU A 520 -11.54 -1.08 -0.85
N LEU A 521 -10.92 -1.68 -1.87
CA LEU A 521 -10.52 -3.09 -1.85
C LEU A 521 -9.02 -3.33 -1.66
N LYS A 522 -8.20 -2.31 -1.91
CA LYS A 522 -6.75 -2.48 -2.14
C LYS A 522 -5.92 -1.56 -1.23
N ARG A 523 -6.51 -0.96 -0.19
CA ARG A 523 -5.85 -0.04 0.75
C ARG A 523 -6.17 -0.39 2.19
N THR A 524 -5.25 -0.02 3.09
CA THR A 524 -5.50 -0.03 4.54
C THR A 524 -6.42 1.15 4.88
N ILE A 525 -7.58 0.86 5.46
CA ILE A 525 -8.68 1.83 5.67
C ILE A 525 -9.19 1.87 7.11
N SER A 526 -8.51 1.16 8.01
CA SER A 526 -8.90 0.97 9.41
C SER A 526 -8.21 1.95 10.38
N TYR A 527 -7.63 3.05 9.88
CA TYR A 527 -6.92 4.00 10.73
C TYR A 527 -7.86 4.95 11.49
N THR A 528 -7.27 5.65 12.46
CA THR A 528 -7.99 6.42 13.48
C THR A 528 -8.89 7.51 12.90
N HIS A 529 -8.40 8.24 11.90
CA HIS A 529 -9.12 9.33 11.26
C HIS A 529 -9.44 8.98 9.82
N SER A 530 -10.72 9.04 9.45
CA SER A 530 -11.16 8.73 8.09
C SER A 530 -12.08 9.80 7.53
N ALA A 531 -11.98 10.03 6.22
CA ALA A 531 -12.89 10.86 5.43
C ALA A 531 -13.52 10.00 4.34
N ILE A 532 -14.85 10.02 4.28
CA ILE A 532 -15.65 9.30 3.29
C ILE A 532 -16.32 10.32 2.38
N PHE A 533 -16.22 10.08 1.08
CA PHE A 533 -16.80 10.91 0.04
C PHE A 533 -17.72 10.05 -0.83
N VAL A 534 -19.00 10.41 -0.89
CA VAL A 534 -19.98 9.84 -1.81
C VAL A 534 -20.43 10.92 -2.79
N PHE A 535 -20.18 10.70 -4.08
CA PHE A 535 -20.31 11.73 -5.12
C PHE A 535 -20.63 11.12 -6.49
N VAL A 536 -21.10 11.93 -7.43
CA VAL A 536 -21.47 11.49 -8.79
C VAL A 536 -20.49 11.97 -9.88
N ASN A 537 -19.63 12.95 -9.57
CA ASN A 537 -18.64 13.47 -10.52
C ASN A 537 -17.44 14.12 -9.80
N ARG A 538 -16.39 14.40 -10.57
CA ARG A 538 -15.15 14.98 -10.09
C ARG A 538 -15.32 16.34 -9.39
N GLN A 539 -16.19 17.21 -9.91
CA GLN A 539 -16.43 18.54 -9.33
C GLN A 539 -17.02 18.43 -7.92
N GLN A 540 -18.04 17.58 -7.74
CA GLN A 540 -18.63 17.35 -6.43
C GLN A 540 -17.61 16.81 -5.42
N LEU A 541 -16.73 15.90 -5.84
CA LEU A 541 -15.65 15.38 -5.00
C LEU A 541 -14.69 16.51 -4.57
N GLN A 542 -14.27 17.37 -5.50
CA GLN A 542 -13.40 18.51 -5.18
C GLN A 542 -14.07 19.49 -4.20
N ASP A 543 -15.37 19.76 -4.38
CA ASP A 543 -16.15 20.62 -3.49
C ASP A 543 -16.25 20.01 -2.08
N GLN A 544 -16.48 18.70 -1.98
CA GLN A 544 -16.49 17.98 -0.71
C GLN A 544 -15.10 17.96 -0.04
N ILE A 545 -14.02 17.80 -0.80
CA ILE A 545 -12.65 17.91 -0.26
C ILE A 545 -12.40 19.33 0.28
N ASN A 546 -12.84 20.37 -0.44
CA ASN A 546 -12.72 21.75 0.05
C ASN A 546 -13.52 21.95 1.33
N ALA A 547 -14.77 21.45 1.39
CA ALA A 547 -15.60 21.51 2.59
C ALA A 547 -14.92 20.81 3.78
N PHE A 548 -14.30 19.64 3.56
CA PHE A 548 -13.54 18.95 4.59
C PHE A 548 -12.36 19.78 5.11
N LEU A 549 -11.61 20.42 4.22
CA LEU A 549 -10.43 21.23 4.56
C LEU A 549 -10.80 22.56 5.25
N THR A 550 -12.00 23.09 5.00
CA THR A 550 -12.53 24.31 5.63
C THR A 550 -13.48 24.03 6.80
N GLU A 551 -13.55 22.76 7.24
CA GLU A 551 -14.42 22.29 8.33
C GLU A 551 -15.92 22.58 8.12
N GLN A 552 -16.35 22.63 6.86
CA GLN A 552 -17.74 22.77 6.46
C GLN A 552 -18.41 21.41 6.24
N THR A 553 -19.72 21.37 6.40
CA THR A 553 -20.52 20.17 6.08
C THR A 553 -20.88 20.16 4.59
N SER A 554 -20.92 18.97 4.00
CA SER A 554 -21.34 18.77 2.60
C SER A 554 -22.10 17.44 2.46
N PRO A 555 -23.20 17.38 1.70
CA PRO A 555 -23.89 16.12 1.44
C PRO A 555 -22.94 15.06 0.85
N GLY A 556 -22.92 13.86 1.44
CA GLY A 556 -22.04 12.77 1.03
C GLY A 556 -20.61 12.83 1.60
N LEU A 557 -20.27 13.85 2.40
CA LEU A 557 -19.04 13.89 3.19
C LEU A 557 -19.32 13.36 4.61
N SER A 558 -18.58 12.33 5.04
CA SER A 558 -18.57 11.85 6.43
C SER A 558 -17.15 11.89 7.01
N ILE A 559 -17.01 12.39 8.24
CA ILE A 559 -15.73 12.45 8.97
C ILE A 559 -15.83 11.52 10.17
N ILE A 560 -14.87 10.59 10.28
CA ILE A 560 -14.81 9.59 11.34
C ILE A 560 -13.51 9.77 12.13
N SER A 561 -13.63 9.70 13.46
CA SER A 561 -12.50 9.62 14.38
C SER A 561 -12.79 8.52 15.40
N ARG A 562 -12.08 7.38 15.31
CA ARG A 562 -12.30 6.21 16.18
C ARG A 562 -10.97 5.50 16.45
N PRO A 563 -10.77 4.83 17.61
CA PRO A 563 -9.55 4.08 17.87
C PRO A 563 -9.35 2.93 16.85
N THR A 564 -8.10 2.70 16.45
CA THR A 564 -7.65 1.69 15.46
C THR A 564 -7.90 0.24 15.89
N LYS A 565 -8.16 -0.01 17.18
CA LYS A 565 -8.48 -1.36 17.70
C LYS A 565 -9.92 -1.74 17.37
N ALA A 566 -10.15 -2.31 16.19
CA ALA A 566 -11.36 -3.03 15.87
C ALA A 566 -11.03 -4.48 15.48
N LEU A 567 -10.94 -5.35 16.50
CA LEU A 567 -11.17 -6.79 16.33
C LEU A 567 -12.52 -6.97 15.60
N SER A 568 -12.60 -7.93 14.66
CA SER A 568 -13.75 -8.18 13.79
C SER A 568 -15.10 -7.88 14.46
N GLN A 569 -15.77 -6.83 14.00
CA GLN A 569 -16.97 -6.32 14.64
C GLN A 569 -18.22 -7.04 14.10
N LYS A 570 -18.75 -8.03 14.81
CA LYS A 570 -19.97 -8.72 14.39
C LYS A 570 -21.10 -7.72 14.14
N ILE A 571 -21.66 -7.74 12.92
CA ILE A 571 -22.76 -6.86 12.52
C ILE A 571 -24.10 -7.44 13.01
N CYS A 572 -24.90 -6.62 13.68
CA CYS A 572 -26.30 -6.91 13.96
C CYS A 572 -27.20 -6.14 12.99
N PHE A 573 -28.09 -6.84 12.28
CA PHE A 573 -29.15 -6.17 11.52
C PHE A 573 -30.31 -5.84 12.46
N VAL A 574 -30.88 -4.65 12.30
CA VAL A 574 -31.98 -4.14 13.14
C VAL A 574 -33.18 -3.82 12.26
N PHE A 575 -34.30 -4.51 12.49
CA PHE A 575 -35.53 -4.39 11.73
C PHE A 575 -36.56 -3.59 12.54
N SER A 576 -37.00 -2.44 12.03
CA SER A 576 -37.92 -1.56 12.77
C SER A 576 -39.39 -1.91 12.53
N GLY A 577 -40.24 -1.63 13.51
CA GLY A 577 -41.69 -1.73 13.38
C GLY A 577 -42.35 -0.60 12.59
N GLN A 578 -43.68 -0.54 12.63
CA GLN A 578 -44.49 0.49 11.96
C GLN A 578 -44.24 1.89 12.52
N GLY A 579 -44.32 2.91 11.65
CA GLY A 579 -44.08 4.31 11.98
C GLY A 579 -43.12 5.03 11.04
N PRO A 580 -41.98 4.45 10.63
CA PRO A 580 -40.96 5.17 9.89
C PRO A 580 -41.16 5.11 8.36
N GLN A 581 -42.20 4.46 7.84
CA GLN A 581 -42.52 4.46 6.42
C GLN A 581 -42.84 5.87 5.88
N TRP A 582 -42.52 6.13 4.60
CA TRP A 582 -42.89 7.39 3.92
C TRP A 582 -43.17 7.16 2.43
N TRP A 583 -43.89 8.09 1.82
CA TRP A 583 -44.17 8.08 0.38
C TRP A 583 -42.87 8.15 -0.42
N ALA A 584 -42.72 7.32 -1.44
CA ALA A 584 -41.48 7.22 -2.24
C ALA A 584 -40.25 6.63 -1.54
N MET A 585 -40.42 5.92 -0.42
CA MET A 585 -39.32 5.18 0.23
C MET A 585 -38.75 4.11 -0.69
N GLY A 586 -37.42 4.05 -0.81
CA GLY A 586 -36.69 3.11 -1.64
C GLY A 586 -36.76 3.38 -3.15
N ARG A 587 -37.33 4.52 -3.59
CA ARG A 587 -37.52 4.82 -5.02
C ARG A 587 -36.19 4.97 -5.76
N GLN A 588 -35.19 5.62 -5.16
CA GLN A 588 -33.89 5.82 -5.80
C GLN A 588 -33.11 4.50 -5.88
N LEU A 589 -33.24 3.64 -4.87
CA LEU A 589 -32.67 2.28 -4.89
C LEU A 589 -33.40 1.39 -5.91
N TYR A 590 -34.72 1.53 -6.05
CA TYR A 590 -35.49 0.83 -7.08
C TYR A 590 -35.03 1.18 -8.49
N GLU A 591 -34.61 2.42 -8.73
CA GLU A 591 -34.09 2.87 -10.04
C GLU A 591 -32.64 2.45 -10.30
N SER A 592 -31.82 2.33 -9.26
CA SER A 592 -30.35 2.16 -9.38
C SER A 592 -29.84 0.75 -9.06
N GLU A 593 -30.55 -0.02 -8.25
CA GLU A 593 -30.10 -1.33 -7.74
C GLU A 593 -30.97 -2.47 -8.30
N PRO A 594 -30.48 -3.25 -9.28
CA PRO A 594 -31.28 -4.27 -9.97
C PRO A 594 -31.84 -5.36 -9.05
N LEU A 595 -31.09 -5.78 -8.03
CA LEU A 595 -31.56 -6.82 -7.12
C LEU A 595 -32.66 -6.28 -6.20
N PHE A 596 -32.49 -5.07 -5.70
CA PHE A 596 -33.50 -4.37 -4.93
C PHE A 596 -34.80 -4.25 -5.75
N ASN A 597 -34.71 -3.72 -6.97
CA ASN A 597 -35.82 -3.61 -7.91
C ASN A 597 -36.55 -4.94 -8.12
N LYS A 598 -35.80 -6.02 -8.37
CA LYS A 598 -36.34 -7.36 -8.60
C LYS A 598 -37.16 -7.86 -7.40
N TRP A 599 -36.66 -7.66 -6.18
CA TRP A 599 -37.35 -8.08 -4.96
C TRP A 599 -38.59 -7.25 -4.66
N ILE A 600 -38.56 -5.93 -4.88
CA ILE A 600 -39.75 -5.09 -4.75
C ILE A 600 -40.85 -5.58 -5.71
N ASN A 601 -40.52 -5.81 -6.98
CA ASN A 601 -41.48 -6.30 -7.98
C ASN A 601 -42.04 -7.70 -7.64
N LEU A 602 -41.19 -8.60 -7.13
CA LEU A 602 -41.62 -9.93 -6.72
C LEU A 602 -42.61 -9.86 -5.55
N ILE A 603 -42.30 -9.08 -4.52
CA ILE A 603 -43.14 -8.98 -3.33
C ILE A 603 -44.46 -8.25 -3.64
N ASP A 604 -44.43 -7.15 -4.41
CA ASP A 604 -45.64 -6.45 -4.88
C ASP A 604 -46.59 -7.41 -5.61
N LYS A 605 -46.04 -8.24 -6.51
CA LYS A 605 -46.82 -9.23 -7.26
C LYS A 605 -47.47 -10.28 -6.36
N GLU A 606 -46.76 -10.83 -5.38
CA GLU A 606 -47.33 -11.83 -4.47
C GLU A 606 -48.37 -11.21 -3.52
N MET A 607 -48.14 -9.98 -3.03
CA MET A 607 -49.11 -9.26 -2.22
C MET A 607 -50.39 -8.92 -2.99
N THR A 608 -50.27 -8.50 -4.25
CA THR A 608 -51.41 -8.18 -5.13
C THR A 608 -52.31 -9.41 -5.34
N LYS A 609 -51.74 -10.63 -5.37
CA LYS A 609 -52.54 -11.86 -5.45
C LYS A 609 -53.35 -12.10 -4.18
N ILE A 610 -52.73 -11.88 -3.02
CA ILE A 610 -53.34 -12.17 -1.71
C ILE A 610 -54.41 -11.13 -1.34
N ASN A 611 -54.20 -9.86 -1.70
CA ASN A 611 -55.17 -8.79 -1.46
C ASN A 611 -56.22 -8.64 -2.59
N ASN A 612 -56.33 -9.61 -3.50
CA ASN A 612 -57.23 -9.60 -4.66
C ASN A 612 -57.13 -8.35 -5.55
N GLY A 613 -55.97 -7.69 -5.58
CA GLY A 613 -55.74 -6.49 -6.38
C GLY A 613 -56.35 -5.20 -5.81
N GLU A 614 -56.78 -5.18 -4.54
CA GLU A 614 -57.34 -3.97 -3.90
C GLU A 614 -56.35 -2.79 -3.88
N TRP A 615 -55.06 -3.07 -3.81
CA TRP A 615 -54.00 -2.07 -3.82
C TRP A 615 -52.65 -2.68 -4.24
N ARG A 616 -51.71 -1.82 -4.67
CA ARG A 616 -50.33 -2.18 -5.00
C ARG A 616 -49.33 -1.32 -4.27
N LEU A 617 -48.23 -1.89 -3.79
CA LEU A 617 -47.16 -1.12 -3.14
C LEU A 617 -46.45 -0.21 -4.13
N LEU A 618 -46.27 -0.68 -5.37
CA LEU A 618 -45.62 0.11 -6.40
C LEU A 618 -46.36 1.42 -6.70
N GLU A 619 -47.69 1.48 -6.51
CA GLU A 619 -48.44 2.73 -6.62
C GLU A 619 -47.95 3.77 -5.61
N GLU A 620 -47.78 3.37 -4.34
CA GLU A 620 -47.38 4.27 -3.26
C GLU A 620 -45.87 4.59 -3.27
N LEU A 621 -45.04 3.61 -3.65
CA LEU A 621 -43.58 3.72 -3.65
C LEU A 621 -43.04 4.38 -4.93
N ILE A 622 -43.60 4.09 -6.10
CA ILE A 622 -43.00 4.46 -7.39
C ILE A 622 -43.93 5.35 -8.22
N GLU A 623 -45.21 4.99 -8.39
CA GLU A 623 -46.07 5.60 -9.41
C GLU A 623 -46.67 6.94 -8.97
N LYS A 624 -47.11 7.07 -7.71
CA LYS A 624 -47.68 8.32 -7.18
C LYS A 624 -46.64 9.43 -7.16
N LYS A 625 -47.03 10.59 -7.68
CA LYS A 625 -46.19 11.80 -7.78
C LYS A 625 -46.33 12.76 -6.61
N ASN A 626 -47.32 12.59 -5.75
CA ASN A 626 -47.61 13.49 -4.62
C ASN A 626 -47.79 12.70 -3.31
N GLU A 627 -47.13 13.15 -2.23
CA GLU A 627 -47.24 12.60 -0.88
C GLU A 627 -48.67 12.74 -0.31
N GLN A 628 -49.41 13.78 -0.68
CA GLN A 628 -50.75 14.07 -0.14
C GLN A 628 -51.81 13.05 -0.57
N GLU A 629 -51.57 12.35 -1.68
CA GLU A 629 -52.44 11.30 -2.21
C GLU A 629 -52.03 9.91 -1.70
N SER A 630 -50.94 9.84 -0.93
CA SER A 630 -50.35 8.58 -0.48
C SER A 630 -51.14 7.97 0.67
N ARG A 631 -51.38 6.66 0.58
CA ARG A 631 -51.98 5.85 1.65
C ARG A 631 -50.92 5.10 2.46
N ILE A 632 -49.64 5.48 2.32
CA ILE A 632 -48.51 4.77 2.96
C ILE A 632 -48.61 4.67 4.49
N ASN A 633 -49.43 5.53 5.13
CA ASN A 633 -49.65 5.52 6.57
C ASN A 633 -50.83 4.65 7.01
N ASP A 634 -51.65 4.16 6.06
CA ASP A 634 -52.70 3.20 6.38
C ASP A 634 -52.04 1.88 6.76
N THR A 635 -52.40 1.30 7.90
CA THR A 635 -51.74 0.11 8.46
C THR A 635 -51.65 -1.07 7.47
N ASN A 636 -52.69 -1.27 6.66
CA ASN A 636 -52.75 -2.31 5.64
C ASN A 636 -51.78 -2.10 4.47
N ILE A 637 -51.17 -0.93 4.32
CA ILE A 637 -50.13 -0.62 3.33
C ILE A 637 -48.77 -0.43 4.03
N ALA A 638 -48.75 0.23 5.19
CA ALA A 638 -47.54 0.54 5.95
C ALA A 638 -46.73 -0.70 6.32
N GLN A 639 -47.36 -1.75 6.87
CA GLN A 639 -46.66 -2.97 7.28
C GLN A 639 -46.11 -3.75 6.06
N PRO A 640 -46.92 -3.99 4.99
CA PRO A 640 -46.41 -4.52 3.74
C PRO A 640 -45.26 -3.73 3.11
N THR A 641 -45.33 -2.39 3.11
CA THR A 641 -44.23 -1.54 2.63
C THR A 641 -42.95 -1.79 3.42
N LEU A 642 -43.02 -1.76 4.75
CA LEU A 642 -41.84 -1.95 5.60
C LEU A 642 -41.23 -3.32 5.38
N PHE A 643 -42.04 -4.39 5.39
CA PHE A 643 -41.56 -5.73 5.06
C PHE A 643 -40.82 -5.76 3.72
N THR A 644 -41.44 -5.19 2.68
CA THR A 644 -40.93 -5.20 1.31
C THR A 644 -39.58 -4.48 1.20
N ILE A 645 -39.46 -3.28 1.76
CA ILE A 645 -38.20 -2.52 1.74
C ILE A 645 -37.12 -3.23 2.57
N GLN A 646 -37.46 -3.72 3.77
CA GLN A 646 -36.50 -4.36 4.67
C GLN A 646 -35.94 -5.65 4.07
N VAL A 647 -36.78 -6.46 3.44
CA VAL A 647 -36.36 -7.67 2.72
C VAL A 647 -35.49 -7.31 1.51
N ALA A 648 -35.93 -6.37 0.67
CA ALA A 648 -35.19 -5.98 -0.53
C ALA A 648 -33.81 -5.40 -0.18
N LEU A 649 -33.70 -4.55 0.85
CA LEU A 649 -32.42 -4.05 1.36
C LEU A 649 -31.53 -5.19 1.85
N THR A 650 -32.09 -6.10 2.65
CA THR A 650 -31.33 -7.19 3.25
C THR A 650 -30.74 -8.12 2.20
N VAL A 651 -31.53 -8.52 1.20
CA VAL A 651 -31.02 -9.41 0.14
C VAL A 651 -29.94 -8.71 -0.69
N SER A 652 -30.08 -7.41 -0.94
CA SER A 652 -29.02 -6.61 -1.57
C SER A 652 -27.73 -6.60 -0.74
N LEU A 653 -27.82 -6.31 0.56
CA LEU A 653 -26.66 -6.28 1.47
C LEU A 653 -25.94 -7.64 1.56
N ILE A 654 -26.69 -8.74 1.68
CA ILE A 654 -26.14 -10.10 1.69
C ILE A 654 -25.44 -10.42 0.37
N SER A 655 -26.02 -9.99 -0.77
CA SER A 655 -25.39 -10.15 -2.08
C SER A 655 -24.03 -9.44 -2.17
N TRP A 656 -23.85 -8.35 -1.40
CA TRP A 656 -22.59 -7.61 -1.31
C TRP A 656 -21.65 -8.12 -0.23
N LYS A 657 -21.93 -9.31 0.35
CA LYS A 657 -21.15 -9.97 1.41
C LYS A 657 -21.20 -9.25 2.77
N ILE A 658 -22.31 -8.55 3.03
CA ILE A 658 -22.60 -8.00 4.34
C ILE A 658 -23.57 -8.95 5.05
N ASP A 659 -23.01 -9.90 5.78
CA ASP A 659 -23.76 -10.93 6.47
C ASP A 659 -24.01 -10.54 7.94
N PRO A 660 -25.25 -10.59 8.43
CA PRO A 660 -25.54 -10.36 9.85
C PRO A 660 -25.05 -11.53 10.70
N SER A 661 -24.31 -11.24 11.77
CA SER A 661 -24.03 -12.21 12.83
C SER A 661 -25.23 -12.41 13.76
N SER A 662 -26.15 -11.44 13.79
CA SER A 662 -27.40 -11.47 14.55
C SER A 662 -28.44 -10.54 13.95
N ILE A 663 -29.72 -10.81 14.22
CA ILE A 663 -30.86 -10.03 13.72
C ILE A 663 -31.81 -9.66 14.86
N ILE A 664 -32.00 -8.38 15.17
CA ILE A 664 -33.00 -7.94 16.14
C ILE A 664 -34.14 -7.22 15.42
N SER A 665 -35.33 -7.27 15.99
CA SER A 665 -36.55 -6.72 15.39
C SER A 665 -37.52 -6.19 16.43
N HIS A 666 -38.46 -5.35 15.96
CA HIS A 666 -39.57 -4.84 16.76
C HIS A 666 -40.87 -4.87 15.96
N SER A 667 -41.92 -5.49 16.50
CA SER A 667 -43.30 -5.39 15.97
C SER A 667 -43.36 -5.74 14.47
N ALA A 668 -43.80 -4.84 13.59
CA ALA A 668 -43.88 -5.10 12.13
C ALA A 668 -42.53 -5.44 11.46
N GLY A 669 -41.39 -5.27 12.14
CA GLY A 669 -40.09 -5.74 11.66
C GLY A 669 -39.85 -7.23 11.90
N ASP A 670 -40.64 -7.88 12.77
CA ASP A 670 -40.46 -9.28 13.17
C ASP A 670 -40.68 -10.24 11.99
N GLN A 671 -41.64 -9.93 11.11
CA GLN A 671 -41.93 -10.74 9.92
C GLN A 671 -40.76 -10.72 8.93
N ALA A 672 -40.18 -9.53 8.69
CA ALA A 672 -39.02 -9.38 7.81
C ALA A 672 -37.78 -10.07 8.40
N ALA A 673 -37.55 -9.92 9.70
CA ALA A 673 -36.46 -10.60 10.40
C ALA A 673 -36.59 -12.13 10.37
N ALA A 674 -37.80 -12.67 10.59
CA ALA A 674 -38.05 -14.11 10.54
C ALA A 674 -37.85 -14.70 9.15
N PHE A 675 -38.30 -13.99 8.10
CA PHE A 675 -38.03 -14.36 6.70
C PHE A 675 -36.52 -14.38 6.40
N VAL A 676 -35.81 -13.30 6.73
CA VAL A 676 -34.36 -13.17 6.50
C VAL A 676 -33.58 -14.23 7.28
N ALA A 677 -34.01 -14.58 8.48
CA ALA A 677 -33.42 -15.65 9.29
C ALA A 677 -33.73 -17.06 8.76
N GLY A 678 -34.49 -17.18 7.66
CA GLY A 678 -34.87 -18.46 7.05
C GLY A 678 -35.90 -19.25 7.86
N ARG A 679 -36.63 -18.59 8.77
CA ARG A 679 -37.67 -19.22 9.61
C ARG A 679 -39.05 -19.24 8.94
N LEU A 680 -39.28 -18.32 8.01
CA LEU A 680 -40.49 -18.26 7.19
C LEU A 680 -40.10 -18.30 5.72
N SER A 681 -40.90 -18.99 4.90
CA SER A 681 -40.91 -18.80 3.46
C SER A 681 -41.47 -17.42 3.11
N LEU A 682 -41.21 -16.95 1.89
CA LEU A 682 -41.75 -15.67 1.42
C LEU A 682 -43.29 -15.66 1.46
N GLU A 683 -43.90 -16.78 1.09
CA GLU A 683 -45.35 -16.92 1.07
C GLU A 683 -45.95 -16.85 2.48
N GLU A 684 -45.36 -17.56 3.45
CA GLU A 684 -45.77 -17.51 4.86
C GLU A 684 -45.61 -16.10 5.43
N ALA A 685 -44.47 -15.45 5.18
CA ALA A 685 -44.21 -14.10 5.67
C ALA A 685 -45.18 -13.08 5.07
N ILE A 686 -45.53 -13.18 3.78
CA ILE A 686 -46.51 -12.28 3.16
C ILE A 686 -47.92 -12.55 3.70
N ARG A 687 -48.32 -13.81 3.90
CA ARG A 687 -49.61 -14.14 4.51
C ARG A 687 -49.75 -13.53 5.90
N MET A 688 -48.69 -13.57 6.71
CA MET A 688 -48.70 -13.01 8.07
C MET A 688 -48.87 -11.49 8.13
N LEU A 689 -48.70 -10.76 7.02
CA LEU A 689 -48.94 -9.31 6.96
C LEU A 689 -50.43 -8.94 6.92
N ALA A 690 -51.33 -9.94 6.96
CA ALA A 690 -52.76 -9.83 7.27
C ALA A 690 -53.45 -8.58 6.67
N VAL A 691 -53.32 -8.48 5.35
CA VAL A 691 -53.91 -7.41 4.56
C VAL A 691 -55.42 -7.65 4.45
N SER A 692 -56.23 -6.74 5.02
CA SER A 692 -57.69 -6.69 4.81
C SER A 692 -58.50 -7.90 5.34
N MET A 693 -57.95 -8.75 6.22
CA MET A 693 -58.65 -9.94 6.74
C MET A 693 -59.20 -9.73 8.14
N SER A 694 -60.38 -10.29 8.41
CA SER A 694 -60.97 -10.34 9.75
C SER A 694 -60.25 -11.36 10.64
N GLU A 695 -60.37 -11.20 11.96
CA GLU A 695 -59.86 -12.16 12.97
C GLU A 695 -60.30 -13.59 12.66
N GLU A 696 -61.59 -13.77 12.34
CA GLU A 696 -62.18 -15.06 12.00
C GLU A 696 -61.58 -15.66 10.70
N GLU A 697 -61.26 -14.83 9.71
CA GLU A 697 -60.59 -15.30 8.48
C GLU A 697 -59.13 -15.68 8.72
N ILE A 698 -58.45 -14.99 9.64
CA ILE A 698 -57.07 -15.27 10.00
C ILE A 698 -56.98 -16.59 10.77
N GLU A 699 -57.82 -16.79 11.78
CA GLU A 699 -57.86 -18.05 12.53
C GLU A 699 -58.24 -19.24 11.64
N ASN A 700 -59.24 -19.08 10.78
CA ASN A 700 -59.79 -20.20 10.01
C ASN A 700 -59.07 -20.50 8.69
N LYS A 701 -58.39 -19.52 8.09
CA LYS A 701 -57.73 -19.69 6.78
C LYS A 701 -56.22 -19.52 6.84
N LEU A 702 -55.71 -18.59 7.66
CA LEU A 702 -54.34 -18.09 7.54
C LEU A 702 -53.37 -18.73 8.55
N LEU A 703 -53.79 -18.88 9.81
CA LEU A 703 -53.03 -19.59 10.85
C LEU A 703 -53.11 -21.11 10.69
N LYS A 704 -54.05 -21.59 9.88
CA LYS A 704 -54.31 -23.02 9.69
C LYS A 704 -53.09 -23.76 9.13
N GLY A 705 -52.47 -24.62 9.95
CA GLY A 705 -51.25 -25.37 9.64
C GLY A 705 -49.93 -24.72 10.10
N ILE A 706 -49.95 -23.48 10.58
CA ILE A 706 -48.78 -22.75 11.14
C ILE A 706 -49.07 -22.19 12.54
N GLU A 707 -50.08 -22.70 13.24
CA GLU A 707 -50.54 -22.21 14.54
C GLU A 707 -49.46 -22.27 15.63
N HIS A 708 -48.48 -23.16 15.47
CA HIS A 708 -47.32 -23.31 16.35
C HIS A 708 -46.21 -22.26 16.11
N LEU A 709 -46.30 -21.50 15.02
CA LEU A 709 -45.34 -20.48 14.60
C LEU A 709 -45.94 -19.07 14.62
N ALA A 710 -47.25 -18.90 14.86
CA ALA A 710 -47.93 -17.62 14.70
C ALA A 710 -49.21 -17.53 15.55
N CYS A 711 -49.38 -16.41 16.26
CA CYS A 711 -50.56 -16.04 17.02
C CYS A 711 -51.02 -14.62 16.65
N ILE A 712 -52.29 -14.33 16.92
CA ILE A 712 -52.81 -12.96 16.80
C ILE A 712 -52.21 -12.11 17.93
N ALA A 713 -51.49 -11.05 17.57
CA ALA A 713 -50.84 -10.15 18.51
C ALA A 713 -51.70 -8.93 18.84
N PHE A 714 -52.43 -8.38 17.86
CA PHE A 714 -53.29 -7.21 18.05
C PHE A 714 -54.37 -7.12 16.96
N VAL A 715 -55.63 -6.89 17.31
CA VAL A 715 -56.70 -6.60 16.33
C VAL A 715 -56.75 -5.08 16.11
N ASN A 716 -56.22 -4.60 14.99
CA ASN A 716 -56.14 -3.16 14.68
C ASN A 716 -57.50 -2.59 14.24
N SER A 717 -58.32 -3.39 13.56
CA SER A 717 -59.69 -3.07 13.13
C SER A 717 -60.46 -4.35 12.75
N PRO A 718 -61.77 -4.29 12.47
CA PRO A 718 -62.55 -5.46 12.02
C PRO A 718 -62.03 -6.15 10.74
N ARG A 719 -61.12 -5.51 10.00
CA ARG A 719 -60.47 -6.06 8.78
C ARG A 719 -58.94 -5.91 8.81
N SER A 720 -58.34 -5.70 9.99
CA SER A 720 -56.89 -5.57 10.10
C SER A 720 -56.45 -6.13 11.44
N VAL A 721 -55.58 -7.13 11.40
CA VAL A 721 -55.06 -7.81 12.59
C VAL A 721 -53.55 -7.98 12.40
N THR A 722 -52.78 -7.72 13.44
CA THR A 722 -51.34 -7.95 13.48
C THR A 722 -51.07 -9.34 14.03
N ILE A 723 -50.30 -10.15 13.30
CA ILE A 723 -49.90 -11.51 13.69
C ILE A 723 -48.41 -11.50 14.06
N SER A 724 -48.05 -12.14 15.18
CA SER A 724 -46.65 -12.34 15.63
C SER A 724 -46.40 -13.84 15.86
N SER A 725 -45.16 -14.30 16.00
CA SER A 725 -44.91 -15.72 16.33
C SER A 725 -45.02 -16.02 17.81
N ASP A 726 -45.46 -17.21 18.20
CA ASP A 726 -45.48 -17.66 19.61
C ASP A 726 -44.07 -17.68 20.22
N GLU A 727 -43.05 -18.07 19.44
CA GLU A 727 -41.64 -17.95 19.84
C GLU A 727 -41.22 -16.48 20.02
N ILE A 728 -41.66 -15.57 19.14
CA ILE A 728 -41.40 -14.13 19.28
C ILE A 728 -42.21 -13.53 20.43
N GLN A 729 -43.42 -14.01 20.75
CA GLN A 729 -44.20 -13.56 21.89
C GLN A 729 -43.58 -14.03 23.21
N GLN A 730 -43.03 -15.25 23.28
CA GLN A 730 -42.20 -15.68 24.42
C GLN A 730 -40.93 -14.83 24.55
N ILE A 731 -40.30 -14.44 23.43
CA ILE A 731 -39.16 -13.51 23.39
C ILE A 731 -39.57 -12.06 23.72
N LEU A 732 -40.79 -11.62 23.41
CA LEU A 732 -41.31 -10.26 23.68
C LEU A 732 -41.95 -10.13 25.07
N SER A 733 -42.39 -11.24 25.67
CA SER A 733 -42.79 -11.32 27.08
C SER A 733 -41.58 -11.22 28.04
N ILE A 734 -40.39 -11.45 27.49
CA ILE A 734 -39.12 -11.00 28.04
C ILE A 734 -38.95 -9.54 27.61
N SER A 735 -38.84 -8.60 28.56
CA SER A 735 -38.75 -7.18 28.22
C SER A 735 -37.65 -6.93 27.18
N TYR A 736 -37.89 -6.00 26.24
CA TYR A 736 -36.93 -5.60 25.19
C TYR A 736 -35.46 -5.51 25.69
N PRO A 737 -35.17 -5.01 26.92
CA PRO A 737 -33.86 -5.09 27.57
C PRO A 737 -33.21 -6.49 27.67
N ASN A 738 -33.97 -7.53 28.02
CA ASN A 738 -33.44 -8.87 28.34
C ASN A 738 -33.10 -9.69 27.07
N VAL A 739 -33.82 -9.49 25.96
CA VAL A 739 -33.45 -10.03 24.63
C VAL A 739 -32.18 -9.34 24.11
N PHE A 740 -32.03 -8.06 24.45
CA PHE A 740 -30.86 -7.26 24.15
C PHE A 740 -29.65 -7.71 24.97
N GLU A 741 -29.80 -7.93 26.29
CA GLU A 741 -28.76 -8.49 27.18
C GLU A 741 -28.24 -9.85 26.67
N ALA A 742 -29.12 -10.77 26.30
CA ALA A 742 -28.74 -12.10 25.81
C ALA A 742 -27.95 -12.06 24.49
N ARG A 743 -28.10 -11.00 23.69
CA ARG A 743 -27.40 -10.82 22.41
C ARG A 743 -26.15 -9.95 22.50
N LEU A 744 -26.10 -9.02 23.46
CA LEU A 744 -24.87 -8.32 23.87
C LEU A 744 -23.78 -9.30 24.33
N HIS A 745 -24.15 -10.41 24.97
CA HIS A 745 -23.23 -11.51 25.30
C HIS A 745 -22.54 -12.17 24.08
N LYS A 746 -22.98 -11.93 22.83
CA LYS A 746 -22.34 -12.44 21.60
C LYS A 746 -21.37 -11.46 20.93
N ALA A 747 -21.10 -10.30 21.55
CA ALA A 747 -20.08 -9.31 21.15
C ALA A 747 -20.34 -8.56 19.82
N ALA A 748 -21.60 -8.22 19.51
CA ALA A 748 -21.89 -7.28 18.42
C ALA A 748 -21.80 -5.83 18.94
N ASN A 749 -20.98 -5.01 18.30
CA ASN A 749 -20.81 -3.58 18.60
C ASN A 749 -21.12 -2.68 17.39
N VAL A 750 -21.63 -3.28 16.30
CA VAL A 750 -22.09 -2.61 15.08
C VAL A 750 -23.54 -3.01 14.81
N PHE A 751 -24.40 -2.02 14.65
CA PHE A 751 -25.83 -2.17 14.38
C PHE A 751 -26.16 -1.48 13.07
N LEU A 752 -26.55 -2.26 12.06
CA LEU A 752 -27.05 -1.74 10.79
C LEU A 752 -28.57 -1.78 10.82
N GLU A 753 -29.19 -0.62 10.94
CA GLU A 753 -30.64 -0.50 10.95
C GLU A 753 -31.16 -0.59 9.52
N ILE A 754 -31.81 -1.72 9.24
CA ILE A 754 -32.52 -2.02 8.00
C ILE A 754 -33.85 -1.27 8.07
N SER A 755 -33.79 0.06 8.10
CA SER A 755 -34.99 0.89 8.17
C SER A 755 -34.74 2.31 7.67
N SER A 756 -35.85 3.03 7.60
CA SER A 756 -36.04 4.40 7.17
C SER A 756 -35.50 5.46 8.14
N HIS A 757 -35.25 5.12 9.40
CA HIS A 757 -34.84 6.08 10.41
C HIS A 757 -34.20 5.39 11.60
N LEU A 758 -33.28 6.06 12.28
CA LEU A 758 -32.62 5.59 13.50
C LEU A 758 -33.57 5.59 14.72
N VAL A 759 -34.70 4.88 14.64
CA VAL A 759 -35.77 4.92 15.66
C VAL A 759 -35.31 4.24 16.95
N LEU A 760 -34.52 3.18 16.82
CA LEU A 760 -34.09 2.36 17.96
C LEU A 760 -32.76 2.82 18.58
N VAL A 761 -32.11 3.87 18.05
CA VAL A 761 -30.78 4.32 18.51
C VAL A 761 -30.72 4.59 20.02
N LYS A 762 -31.72 5.29 20.55
CA LYS A 762 -31.75 5.61 21.98
C LYS A 762 -31.79 4.35 22.82
N SER A 763 -32.70 3.43 22.48
CA SER A 763 -32.84 2.14 23.17
C SER A 763 -31.59 1.27 23.04
N ILE A 764 -30.96 1.24 21.86
CA ILE A 764 -29.71 0.50 21.63
C ILE A 764 -28.58 1.07 22.51
N ARG A 765 -28.44 2.40 22.57
CA ARG A 765 -27.41 3.04 23.40
C ARG A 765 -27.64 2.82 24.89
N GLU A 766 -28.86 3.03 25.37
CA GLU A 766 -29.22 2.81 26.78
C GLU A 766 -28.94 1.36 27.20
N CYS A 767 -29.32 0.37 26.39
CA CYS A 767 -29.06 -1.04 26.69
C CYS A 767 -27.55 -1.39 26.65
N TYR A 768 -26.80 -0.79 25.72
CA TYR A 768 -25.36 -0.99 25.61
C TYR A 768 -24.60 -0.37 26.80
N GLU A 769 -24.99 0.82 27.24
CA GLU A 769 -24.41 1.52 28.40
C GLU A 769 -24.66 0.76 29.71
N LEU A 770 -25.83 0.12 29.86
CA LEU A 770 -26.16 -0.66 31.05
C LEU A 770 -25.34 -1.95 31.18
N THR A 771 -24.89 -2.53 30.08
CA THR A 771 -24.26 -3.87 30.04
C THR A 771 -22.74 -3.84 29.95
N ASN A 772 -22.15 -2.78 29.39
CA ASN A 772 -20.74 -2.77 29.01
C ASN A 772 -20.00 -1.60 29.70
N GLN A 773 -19.75 -1.73 31.01
CA GLN A 773 -19.26 -0.65 31.89
C GLN A 773 -17.86 -0.08 31.55
N GLN A 774 -17.13 -0.59 30.53
CA GLN A 774 -15.77 -0.12 30.19
C GLN A 774 -15.40 -0.12 28.68
N GLN A 775 -16.34 -0.07 27.74
CA GLN A 775 -16.02 -0.02 26.29
C GLN A 775 -16.68 1.13 25.52
N SER A 776 -16.08 1.47 24.37
CA SER A 776 -16.53 2.47 23.39
C SER A 776 -18.00 2.30 22.97
N SER A 777 -18.70 3.42 22.74
CA SER A 777 -20.10 3.46 22.27
C SER A 777 -20.33 2.63 21.01
N PRO A 778 -21.53 2.01 20.84
CA PRO A 778 -21.82 1.17 19.69
C PRO A 778 -21.92 2.00 18.42
N LEU A 779 -21.49 1.42 17.29
CA LEU A 779 -21.69 1.99 15.96
C LEU A 779 -23.10 1.65 15.49
N ILE A 780 -23.94 2.66 15.22
CA ILE A 780 -25.30 2.46 14.71
C ILE A 780 -25.44 3.22 13.39
N LEU A 781 -25.80 2.51 12.32
CA LEU A 781 -25.79 3.00 10.94
C LEU A 781 -27.15 2.79 10.28
N PRO A 782 -27.72 3.80 9.59
CA PRO A 782 -28.97 3.65 8.86
C PRO A 782 -28.72 3.15 7.43
N THR A 783 -29.60 2.29 6.91
CA THR A 783 -29.64 2.00 5.47
C THR A 783 -30.38 3.07 4.67
N LEU A 784 -31.39 3.72 5.28
CA LEU A 784 -32.20 4.78 4.67
C LEU A 784 -32.47 5.89 5.69
N LYS A 785 -32.67 7.12 5.21
CA LYS A 785 -33.04 8.26 6.07
C LYS A 785 -34.05 9.16 5.36
N ARG A 786 -35.18 9.42 6.02
CA ARG A 786 -36.26 10.26 5.45
C ARG A 786 -35.73 11.65 5.06
N LYS A 787 -36.11 12.12 3.87
CA LYS A 787 -35.67 13.41 3.27
C LYS A 787 -34.19 13.49 2.91
N GLU A 788 -33.43 12.41 3.02
CA GLU A 788 -32.06 12.32 2.50
C GLU A 788 -32.03 11.51 1.21
N ASN A 789 -30.91 11.60 0.48
CA ASN A 789 -30.68 10.80 -0.71
C ASN A 789 -30.33 9.36 -0.31
N GLU A 790 -31.09 8.39 -0.80
CA GLU A 790 -31.04 7.00 -0.35
C GLU A 790 -29.71 6.33 -0.70
N GLN A 791 -29.19 6.61 -1.89
CA GLN A 791 -27.90 6.08 -2.32
C GLN A 791 -26.76 6.69 -1.50
N ILE A 792 -26.77 7.99 -1.25
CA ILE A 792 -25.77 8.66 -0.40
C ILE A 792 -25.80 8.09 1.02
N THR A 793 -26.99 7.95 1.63
CA THR A 793 -27.13 7.41 2.99
C THR A 793 -26.59 5.98 3.05
N LEU A 794 -27.03 5.11 2.13
CA LEU A 794 -26.61 3.71 2.09
C LEU A 794 -25.09 3.59 1.89
N LEU A 795 -24.55 4.20 0.84
CA LEU A 795 -23.12 4.13 0.51
C LEU A 795 -22.24 4.74 1.61
N SER A 796 -22.68 5.83 2.24
CA SER A 796 -21.96 6.41 3.38
C SER A 796 -21.91 5.43 4.55
N SER A 797 -23.04 4.83 4.92
CA SER A 797 -23.10 3.81 5.99
C SER A 797 -22.23 2.59 5.67
N LEU A 798 -22.29 2.11 4.42
CA LEU A 798 -21.43 1.01 3.97
C LEU A 798 -19.94 1.37 4.05
N ALA A 799 -19.56 2.57 3.66
CA ALA A 799 -18.18 3.04 3.80
C ALA A 799 -17.75 3.15 5.27
N GLN A 800 -18.64 3.56 6.18
CA GLN A 800 -18.35 3.52 7.62
C GLN A 800 -18.14 2.08 8.13
N LEU A 801 -18.93 1.11 7.64
CA LEU A 801 -18.71 -0.32 7.92
C LEU A 801 -17.33 -0.77 7.43
N THR A 802 -16.89 -0.32 6.25
CA THR A 802 -15.57 -0.66 5.71
C THR A 802 -14.43 -0.18 6.60
N THR A 803 -14.53 1.02 7.19
CA THR A 803 -13.55 1.51 8.19
C THR A 803 -13.54 0.68 9.48
N SER A 804 -14.55 -0.17 9.69
CA SER A 804 -14.67 -1.11 10.82
C SER A 804 -14.42 -2.57 10.39
N SER A 805 -13.59 -2.75 9.35
CA SER A 805 -13.10 -4.05 8.82
C SER A 805 -14.12 -4.91 8.06
N HIS A 806 -15.21 -4.33 7.53
CA HIS A 806 -16.19 -5.04 6.70
C HIS A 806 -16.17 -4.55 5.25
N VAL A 807 -15.46 -5.26 4.37
CA VAL A 807 -15.36 -4.93 2.94
C VAL A 807 -16.50 -5.56 2.16
N TRP A 808 -17.21 -4.76 1.36
CA TRP A 808 -18.38 -5.17 0.56
C TRP A 808 -18.09 -5.11 -0.95
N GLN A 809 -18.82 -5.89 -1.75
CA GLN A 809 -18.45 -6.23 -3.14
C GLN A 809 -19.45 -5.79 -4.22
N GLN A 810 -20.15 -4.67 -4.05
CA GLN A 810 -21.34 -4.35 -4.85
C GLN A 810 -21.10 -4.16 -6.36
N TYR A 811 -19.93 -3.71 -6.84
CA TYR A 811 -19.82 -3.22 -8.24
C TYR A 811 -18.48 -3.45 -8.97
N PHE A 812 -17.67 -4.42 -8.54
CA PHE A 812 -16.27 -4.45 -8.98
C PHE A 812 -15.97 -5.61 -9.93
N HIS A 813 -16.21 -5.40 -11.23
CA HIS A 813 -15.81 -6.32 -12.30
C HIS A 813 -14.68 -5.79 -13.21
N THR A 814 -14.10 -4.62 -12.94
CA THR A 814 -12.98 -4.09 -13.74
C THR A 814 -11.64 -4.44 -13.08
N ARG A 815 -10.90 -5.35 -13.72
CA ARG A 815 -9.66 -5.98 -13.20
C ARG A 815 -8.38 -5.16 -13.43
N GLN A 816 -8.44 -3.83 -13.42
CA GLN A 816 -7.24 -2.99 -13.64
C GLN A 816 -6.97 -2.06 -12.45
N ILE A 817 -5.83 -2.28 -11.81
CA ILE A 817 -5.27 -1.41 -10.78
C ILE A 817 -4.56 -0.25 -11.48
N LEU A 818 -5.02 0.98 -11.21
CA LEU A 818 -4.32 2.19 -11.66
C LEU A 818 -3.15 2.48 -10.71
N PRO A 819 -1.98 2.92 -11.22
CA PRO A 819 -0.91 3.44 -10.37
C PRO A 819 -1.39 4.74 -9.72
N MET A 820 -1.77 4.65 -8.45
CA MET A 820 -2.02 5.82 -7.62
C MET A 820 -0.66 6.40 -7.20
N LYS A 821 -0.54 7.73 -7.22
CA LYS A 821 0.71 8.41 -6.85
C LYS A 821 1.04 8.06 -5.40
N ASN A 822 2.27 7.61 -5.15
CA ASN A 822 2.76 7.27 -3.81
C ASN A 822 2.51 8.46 -2.87
N HIS A 823 1.87 8.18 -1.75
CA HIS A 823 1.62 9.15 -0.70
C HIS A 823 2.96 9.68 -0.18
N LYS A 824 3.17 10.99 -0.25
CA LYS A 824 4.31 11.62 0.42
C LYS A 824 3.87 11.93 1.84
N GLU A 825 4.11 11.00 2.76
CA GLU A 825 4.03 11.33 4.19
C GLU A 825 5.18 12.29 4.53
N TYR A 826 4.90 13.58 4.47
CA TYR A 826 5.78 14.64 4.94
C TYR A 826 5.62 14.74 6.46
N PHE A 827 6.71 14.53 7.20
CA PHE A 827 6.78 14.89 8.61
C PHE A 827 7.84 15.98 8.78
N ASP A 828 7.40 17.13 9.25
CA ASP A 828 8.24 18.26 9.58
C ASP A 828 8.92 18.02 10.93
N THR A 829 10.09 17.36 10.90
CA THR A 829 11.00 17.42 12.04
C THR A 829 11.86 18.66 11.88
N ASN A 830 11.36 19.81 12.33
CA ASN A 830 12.14 21.04 12.40
C ASN A 830 13.40 20.83 13.27
N ARG A 831 14.52 20.47 12.64
CA ARG A 831 15.84 20.69 13.21
C ARG A 831 16.25 22.12 12.84
N ILE A 832 16.05 23.03 13.80
CA ILE A 832 16.58 24.39 13.72
C ILE A 832 18.12 24.27 13.63
N PRO A 833 18.79 24.96 12.70
CA PRO A 833 20.25 24.99 12.63
C PRO A 833 20.83 25.37 14.00
N THR A 834 21.73 24.54 14.54
CA THR A 834 22.37 24.82 15.83
C THR A 834 23.59 25.70 15.62
N HIS A 835 23.71 26.75 16.44
CA HIS A 835 24.93 27.55 16.50
C HIS A 835 26.13 26.63 16.83
N PRO A 836 27.28 26.73 16.14
CA PRO A 836 28.39 25.77 16.24
C PRO A 836 28.91 25.53 17.67
N LEU A 837 28.79 26.53 18.53
CA LEU A 837 29.23 26.46 19.94
C LEU A 837 28.13 25.99 20.90
N LEU A 838 26.85 26.09 20.52
CA LEU A 838 25.71 25.85 21.41
C LEU A 838 25.44 24.35 21.58
N GLY A 839 25.76 23.53 20.57
CA GLY A 839 25.59 22.08 20.64
C GLY A 839 24.14 21.63 20.53
N ILE A 840 23.85 20.45 21.05
CA ILE A 840 22.56 19.77 20.86
C ILE A 840 21.57 20.22 21.93
N ARG A 841 20.39 20.68 21.51
CA ARG A 841 19.26 20.98 22.40
C ARG A 841 18.72 19.68 23.00
N GLN A 842 18.62 19.64 24.32
CA GLN A 842 17.99 18.57 25.11
C GLN A 842 16.80 19.18 25.84
N LEU A 843 15.59 18.70 25.52
CA LEU A 843 14.39 19.07 26.28
C LEU A 843 14.44 18.40 27.66
N VAL A 844 14.30 19.21 28.70
CA VAL A 844 14.22 18.72 30.08
C VAL A 844 12.75 18.59 30.49
N ASP A 845 11.89 19.51 30.05
CA ASP A 845 10.42 19.43 30.09
C ASP A 845 9.76 20.33 29.01
N GLN A 846 8.42 20.47 29.03
CA GLN A 846 7.66 21.28 28.04
C GLN A 846 8.00 22.78 28.05
N THR A 847 8.65 23.28 29.11
CA THR A 847 8.95 24.70 29.35
C THR A 847 10.44 24.99 29.49
N SER A 848 11.29 23.96 29.64
CA SER A 848 12.73 24.12 29.87
C SER A 848 13.58 23.27 28.92
N ALA A 849 14.62 23.90 28.36
CA ALA A 849 15.59 23.24 27.49
C ALA A 849 17.00 23.50 28.01
N THR A 850 17.87 22.51 27.82
CA THR A 850 19.31 22.63 28.04
C THR A 850 20.04 22.39 26.73
N TRP A 851 21.22 22.96 26.57
CA TRP A 851 22.07 22.71 25.41
C TRP A 851 23.36 22.08 25.87
N LYS A 852 23.69 20.93 25.30
CA LYS A 852 24.91 20.19 25.62
C LYS A 852 25.87 20.29 24.45
N SER A 853 26.98 20.97 24.69
CA SER A 853 28.11 21.06 23.76
C SER A 853 29.37 20.56 24.45
N LEU A 854 30.20 19.83 23.70
CA LEU A 854 31.53 19.46 24.11
C LEU A 854 32.48 20.26 23.23
N ILE A 855 32.84 21.47 23.70
CA ILE A 855 33.72 22.38 22.97
C ILE A 855 35.14 21.83 23.08
N ASN A 856 35.51 20.96 22.14
CA ASN A 856 36.90 20.62 21.93
C ASN A 856 37.50 21.79 21.17
N ILE A 857 38.35 22.59 21.82
CA ILE A 857 38.91 23.81 21.23
C ILE A 857 39.92 23.40 20.14
N ASN A 858 39.41 23.04 18.97
CA ASN A 858 40.22 22.86 17.79
C ASN A 858 40.54 24.25 17.23
N LEU A 859 41.73 24.75 17.59
CA LEU A 859 42.18 26.10 17.24
C LEU A 859 42.34 26.31 15.73
N SER A 860 42.22 25.27 14.89
CA SER A 860 42.15 25.41 13.43
C SER A 860 40.77 25.82 12.91
N GLN A 861 39.69 25.53 13.64
CA GLN A 861 38.31 25.84 13.25
C GLN A 861 37.78 27.12 13.91
N HIS A 862 38.29 27.47 15.09
CA HIS A 862 37.93 28.69 15.82
C HIS A 862 39.15 29.62 15.95
N ILE A 863 39.65 30.09 14.81
CA ILE A 863 40.92 30.85 14.71
C ILE A 863 40.91 32.07 15.64
N TYR A 864 39.77 32.75 15.79
CA TYR A 864 39.61 33.92 16.67
C TYR A 864 39.77 33.60 18.17
N LEU A 865 39.59 32.35 18.60
CA LEU A 865 39.82 31.94 19.99
C LEU A 865 41.32 31.85 20.31
N LYS A 866 42.21 31.72 19.31
CA LYS A 866 43.67 31.74 19.51
C LYS A 866 44.16 33.08 20.06
N ASP A 867 43.44 34.16 19.76
CA ASP A 867 43.84 35.52 20.10
C ASP A 867 43.38 35.94 21.51
N TYR A 868 42.48 35.16 22.13
CA TYR A 868 41.95 35.45 23.46
C TYR A 868 42.71 34.67 24.55
N LYS A 869 43.86 35.22 24.96
CA LYS A 869 44.77 34.60 25.93
C LYS A 869 45.01 35.48 27.15
N SER A 870 45.19 34.84 28.30
CA SER A 870 45.74 35.46 29.51
C SER A 870 46.79 34.52 30.10
N GLN A 871 48.02 35.02 30.31
CA GLN A 871 49.14 34.25 30.88
C GLN A 871 49.31 32.87 30.21
N ASP A 872 49.37 32.88 28.87
CA ASP A 872 49.54 31.69 28.00
C ASP A 872 48.42 30.65 27.98
N LEU A 873 47.33 30.86 28.74
CA LEU A 873 46.11 30.06 28.66
C LEU A 873 45.11 30.68 27.68
N ILE A 874 44.58 29.86 26.77
CA ILE A 874 43.46 30.25 25.91
C ILE A 874 42.21 30.26 26.76
N LEU A 875 41.60 31.44 26.90
CA LEU A 875 40.37 31.61 27.66
C LEU A 875 39.20 31.66 26.70
N PHE A 876 38.10 31.02 27.08
CA PHE A 876 36.85 31.19 26.34
C PHE A 876 36.33 32.62 26.57
N PRO A 877 36.11 33.43 25.51
CA PRO A 877 35.77 34.84 25.68
C PRO A 877 34.46 35.01 26.44
N ALA A 878 34.41 36.00 27.34
CA ALA A 878 33.19 36.31 28.07
C ALA A 878 32.00 36.63 27.13
N VAL A 879 32.30 37.26 25.97
CA VAL A 879 31.30 37.62 24.96
C VAL A 879 30.68 36.40 24.27
N ALA A 880 31.40 35.28 24.19
CA ALA A 880 30.89 34.05 23.59
C ALA A 880 29.77 33.43 24.43
N TYR A 881 29.75 33.64 25.76
CA TYR A 881 28.60 33.24 26.60
C TYR A 881 27.34 34.03 26.27
N LEU A 882 27.46 35.32 25.90
CA LEU A 882 26.33 36.15 25.47
C LEU A 882 25.81 35.72 24.09
N GLU A 883 26.71 35.34 23.18
CA GLU A 883 26.35 34.77 21.88
C GLU A 883 25.62 33.42 22.03
N LEU A 884 26.12 32.53 22.90
CA LEU A 884 25.46 31.27 23.25
C LEU A 884 24.07 31.50 23.85
N ALA A 885 23.93 32.45 24.78
CA ALA A 885 22.65 32.80 25.37
C ALA A 885 21.67 33.37 24.33
N THR A 886 22.15 34.19 23.40
CA THR A 886 21.33 34.77 22.32
C THR A 886 20.85 33.70 21.35
N ALA A 887 21.72 32.78 20.95
CA ALA A 887 21.38 31.64 20.10
C ALA A 887 20.40 30.67 20.79
N ALA A 888 20.55 30.44 22.11
CA ALA A 888 19.60 29.67 22.91
C ALA A 888 18.22 30.34 22.95
N CYS A 889 18.18 31.66 23.18
CA CYS A 889 16.94 32.44 23.15
C CYS A 889 16.25 32.38 21.78
N GLN A 890 17.01 32.47 20.68
CA GLN A 890 16.47 32.32 19.32
C GLN A 890 15.85 30.94 19.08
N GLN A 891 16.36 29.88 19.71
CA GLN A 891 15.78 28.54 19.64
C GLN A 891 14.60 28.31 20.60
N LEU A 892 14.35 29.23 21.54
CA LEU A 892 13.23 29.18 22.49
C LEU A 892 12.04 30.06 22.09
N LEU A 893 12.25 31.05 21.22
CA LEU A 893 11.19 31.89 20.68
C LEU A 893 10.51 31.18 19.49
N PRO A 894 9.16 31.23 19.38
CA PRO A 894 8.39 30.53 18.35
C PRO A 894 8.66 31.04 16.94
#